data_AF-A0A1Q6TTQ0-F1
#
_entry.id   AF-A0A1Q6TTQ0-F1
#
_cell.length_a   1.000
_cell.length_b   1.000
_cell.length_c   1.000
_cell.angle_alpha   90.00
_cell.angle_beta   90.00
_cell.angle_gamma   90.00
#
_symmetry.space_group_name_H-M   'P 1'
#
loop_
_entity.id
_entity.type
_entity.pdbx_description
1 polymer ?
#
loop_
_entity_poly.entity_id
_entity_poly.type
_entity_poly.pdbx_seq_one_letter_code
_entity_poly.pdbx_strand_id
1 'polypeptide(L)'
;MLDFLFKKEAGNACENLNSFYSKLREMHSFESITEERKEYLKSTMTRFGYLPYPQIKALEELTDAEVLFALESKWEANGVFENGSFSFTKASVLARNNVKDSSWLQKEGHDIKLINLAGLGDGNKSSGCGKFMDWLRELLILPSGNLNNNIFGTTMYLIPFHPREFGCAYLPTASAVSPALEDKNITEKTGCGADEQVKLFIQMTQLAGHPVIYDILPQTGRFSKIVLTNPDCARWFDTNALISELTKHVDEAAAKLKDKYSKDDLDIVSGIYKKAVKGESFGELTEHYQTIFNELDELLKETKIFLSNSMLEKSIQDRLHKKAKMIINKLTGNNHGKKLSENEINNQGEIIQGLIHEGMWPAPGGAWCSAGVPIFDKMTEGASYPTFKHYKFDGDDVTKFANLDCQTPYYFVCLENGKYNNDVIKFFIDYMKNLQEEFNFDGFRVDHIDHIVDEVSEKDGVPISYRAPRKVLGMLNSAMKEKIPYFATLAEYMLWDNFYKEYHQDMHFDLLWGNDIVSQSYKTPEAIAEDNLYLANYNSSSKKSTPLSILKTYNNQDGEFEAINRYPGQLGEQGALFKWFKYKFLPGGRNAQRPVMYIDGDESFTKTGMEYIIGNEVSMKREKDYDFYAKFDAIDRFVKNSPVITDGEAHIIRQDDDGFVVWQIQKEGLKNSILVAANYNSPTEKFCVEENGNCWTEEREGREVFDKTIELSCDYSIVSEFRFDGTDYMEEKFVAATNSLSFGKLMPAEFKFFTVIK
;
A
#
# COMPACT_ATOMS: atom_id res chain seq x y z
N MET A 1 -41.01 -5.25 1.95
CA MET A 1 -40.69 -4.06 2.77
C MET A 1 -39.19 -3.73 2.69
N LEU A 2 -38.29 -4.72 2.80
CA LEU A 2 -36.85 -4.59 2.48
C LEU A 2 -36.58 -4.13 1.03
N ASP A 3 -37.23 -4.74 0.03
CA ASP A 3 -37.10 -4.30 -1.39
C ASP A 3 -37.54 -2.86 -1.67
N PHE A 4 -38.45 -2.31 -0.84
CA PHE A 4 -38.90 -0.93 -0.97
C PHE A 4 -37.88 0.06 -0.38
N LEU A 5 -37.19 -0.34 0.69
CA LEU A 5 -36.13 0.45 1.33
C LEU A 5 -34.87 0.50 0.44
N PHE A 6 -34.42 -0.63 -0.10
CA PHE A 6 -33.28 -0.67 -1.02
C PHE A 6 -33.55 0.09 -2.34
N LYS A 7 -34.78 0.04 -2.86
CA LYS A 7 -35.17 0.86 -4.02
C LYS A 7 -35.17 2.35 -3.73
N LYS A 8 -35.48 2.76 -2.50
CA LYS A 8 -35.49 4.17 -2.08
C LYS A 8 -34.08 4.72 -1.91
N GLU A 9 -33.16 3.93 -1.36
CA GLU A 9 -31.73 4.29 -1.26
C GLU A 9 -31.05 4.34 -2.65
N ALA A 10 -31.32 3.37 -3.52
CA ALA A 10 -30.81 3.39 -4.90
C ALA A 10 -31.38 4.56 -5.72
N GLY A 11 -32.68 4.87 -5.58
CA GLY A 11 -33.31 6.04 -6.21
C GLY A 11 -32.63 7.35 -5.81
N ASN A 12 -32.33 7.53 -4.52
CA ASN A 12 -31.63 8.71 -4.01
C ASN A 12 -30.17 8.78 -4.51
N ALA A 13 -29.45 7.65 -4.58
CA ALA A 13 -28.07 7.61 -5.08
C ALA A 13 -27.96 8.00 -6.57
N CYS A 14 -28.84 7.47 -7.43
CA CYS A 14 -28.88 7.86 -8.85
C CYS A 14 -29.28 9.33 -9.03
N GLU A 15 -30.28 9.82 -8.29
CA GLU A 15 -30.70 11.23 -8.35
C GLU A 15 -29.55 12.18 -7.97
N ASN A 16 -28.84 11.88 -6.88
CA ASN A 16 -27.71 12.70 -6.44
C ASN A 16 -26.56 12.71 -7.44
N LEU A 17 -26.18 11.54 -7.98
CA LEU A 17 -25.12 11.44 -8.98
C LEU A 17 -25.50 12.16 -10.28
N ASN A 18 -26.74 11.99 -10.76
CA ASN A 18 -27.22 12.66 -11.97
C ASN A 18 -27.29 14.18 -11.81
N SER A 19 -27.71 14.66 -10.64
CA SER A 19 -27.71 16.09 -10.30
C SER A 19 -26.30 16.67 -10.34
N PHE A 20 -25.33 15.98 -9.71
CA PHE A 20 -23.92 16.37 -9.73
C PHE A 20 -23.35 16.34 -11.16
N TYR A 21 -23.56 15.25 -11.89
CA TYR A 21 -23.03 15.07 -13.24
C TYR A 21 -23.62 16.07 -14.25
N SER A 22 -24.91 16.40 -14.14
CA SER A 22 -25.54 17.43 -14.98
C SER A 22 -24.87 18.78 -14.79
N LYS A 23 -24.52 19.16 -13.55
CA LYS A 23 -23.79 20.39 -13.26
C LYS A 23 -22.37 20.38 -13.82
N LEU A 24 -21.68 19.23 -13.79
CA LEU A 24 -20.37 19.09 -14.46
C LEU A 24 -20.50 19.26 -15.98
N ARG A 25 -21.52 18.68 -16.60
CA ARG A 25 -21.80 18.87 -18.04
C ARG A 25 -22.12 20.32 -18.39
N GLU A 26 -22.79 21.06 -17.51
CA GLU A 26 -23.00 22.51 -17.68
C GLU A 26 -21.67 23.29 -17.63
N MET A 27 -20.74 22.89 -16.75
CA MET A 27 -19.42 23.52 -16.65
C MET A 27 -18.56 23.24 -17.90
N HIS A 28 -18.76 22.07 -18.54
CA HIS A 28 -17.91 21.58 -19.63
C HIS A 28 -18.75 21.12 -20.83
N SER A 29 -19.24 22.08 -21.63
CA SER A 29 -20.13 21.82 -22.77
C SER A 29 -19.46 21.02 -23.90
N PHE A 30 -20.17 19.99 -24.37
CA PHE A 30 -19.74 19.16 -25.51
C PHE A 30 -19.85 19.88 -26.86
N GLU A 31 -20.47 21.05 -26.92
CA GLU A 31 -20.50 21.89 -28.12
C GLU A 31 -19.10 22.41 -28.49
N SER A 32 -18.18 22.43 -27.52
CA SER A 32 -16.78 22.80 -27.76
C SER A 32 -15.96 21.73 -28.50
N ILE A 33 -16.48 20.50 -28.60
CA ILE A 33 -15.78 19.35 -29.20
C ILE A 33 -16.19 19.22 -30.67
N THR A 34 -15.20 19.15 -31.57
CA THR A 34 -15.44 18.93 -33.01
C THR A 34 -15.98 17.52 -33.27
N GLU A 35 -16.78 17.35 -34.34
CA GLU A 35 -17.34 16.04 -34.68
C GLU A 35 -16.27 14.99 -35.02
N GLU A 36 -15.19 15.39 -35.71
CA GLU A 36 -14.02 14.52 -35.96
C GLU A 36 -13.42 14.00 -34.65
N ARG A 37 -13.28 14.89 -33.65
CA ARG A 37 -12.74 14.51 -32.35
C ARG A 37 -13.68 13.59 -31.58
N LYS A 38 -14.99 13.83 -31.65
CA LYS A 38 -16.01 12.92 -31.08
C LYS A 38 -15.96 11.53 -31.71
N GLU A 39 -15.80 11.45 -33.04
CA GLU A 39 -15.68 10.18 -33.76
C GLU A 39 -14.40 9.43 -33.36
N TYR A 40 -13.27 10.13 -33.26
CA TYR A 40 -12.02 9.55 -32.75
C TYR A 40 -12.18 9.00 -31.33
N LEU A 41 -12.73 9.79 -30.40
CA LEU A 41 -12.91 9.36 -29.01
C LEU A 41 -13.85 8.15 -28.94
N LYS A 42 -15.01 8.19 -29.60
CA LYS A 42 -15.98 7.08 -29.60
C LYS A 42 -15.42 5.81 -30.21
N SER A 43 -14.75 5.91 -31.37
CA SER A 43 -14.16 4.74 -32.03
C SER A 43 -13.04 4.11 -31.20
N THR A 44 -12.20 4.93 -30.55
CA THR A 44 -11.14 4.47 -29.66
C THR A 44 -11.71 3.81 -28.41
N MET A 45 -12.68 4.45 -27.75
CA MET A 45 -13.38 3.88 -26.59
C MET A 45 -14.11 2.57 -26.94
N THR A 46 -14.69 2.46 -28.14
CA THR A 46 -15.33 1.22 -28.60
C THR A 46 -14.31 0.11 -28.83
N ARG A 47 -13.13 0.43 -29.37
CA ARG A 47 -12.07 -0.56 -29.65
C ARG A 47 -11.43 -1.11 -28.38
N PHE A 48 -11.10 -0.24 -27.43
CA PHE A 48 -10.28 -0.62 -26.27
C PHE A 48 -11.05 -0.66 -24.95
N GLY A 49 -12.19 0.04 -24.85
CA GLY A 49 -12.95 0.22 -23.60
C GLY A 49 -12.37 1.30 -22.68
N TYR A 50 -11.31 1.97 -23.10
CA TYR A 50 -10.62 3.09 -22.43
C TYR A 50 -9.86 3.90 -23.49
N LEU A 51 -9.30 5.04 -23.09
CA LEU A 51 -8.41 5.80 -23.97
C LEU A 51 -6.95 5.37 -23.69
N PRO A 52 -6.23 4.74 -24.63
CA PRO A 52 -4.88 4.24 -24.43
C PRO A 52 -3.85 5.38 -24.45
N TYR A 53 -3.92 6.22 -23.41
CA TYR A 53 -3.07 7.36 -23.14
C TYR A 53 -2.42 7.16 -21.76
N PRO A 54 -1.13 7.53 -21.57
CA PRO A 54 -0.60 7.72 -20.23
C PRO A 54 -1.19 9.00 -19.61
N GLN A 55 -1.20 9.09 -18.28
CA GLN A 55 -1.81 10.22 -17.55
C GLN A 55 -1.27 11.58 -18.00
N ILE A 56 0.04 11.70 -18.26
CA ILE A 56 0.63 12.96 -18.72
C ILE A 56 0.07 13.40 -20.08
N LYS A 57 -0.21 12.46 -20.99
CA LYS A 57 -0.80 12.78 -22.30
C LYS A 57 -2.26 13.20 -22.14
N ALA A 58 -3.01 12.55 -21.25
CA ALA A 58 -4.39 12.93 -20.94
C ALA A 58 -4.48 14.35 -20.33
N LEU A 59 -3.54 14.71 -19.45
CA LEU A 59 -3.45 16.04 -18.85
C LEU A 59 -3.12 17.14 -19.87
N GLU A 60 -2.33 16.82 -20.89
CA GLU A 60 -1.88 17.81 -21.88
C GLU A 60 -2.80 17.95 -23.09
N GLU A 61 -3.40 16.86 -23.55
CA GLU A 61 -4.17 16.84 -24.79
C GLU A 61 -5.68 16.96 -24.58
N LEU A 62 -6.22 16.52 -23.44
CA LEU A 62 -7.66 16.45 -23.24
C LEU A 62 -8.19 17.66 -22.49
N THR A 63 -9.19 18.31 -23.08
CA THR A 63 -10.07 19.24 -22.38
C THR A 63 -11.01 18.48 -21.44
N ASP A 64 -11.50 19.16 -20.40
CA ASP A 64 -12.47 18.58 -19.45
C ASP A 64 -13.74 18.08 -20.15
N ALA A 65 -14.19 18.78 -21.21
CA ALA A 65 -15.35 18.38 -22.00
C ALA A 65 -15.12 17.05 -22.74
N GLU A 66 -13.94 16.86 -23.34
CA GLU A 66 -13.57 15.60 -24.00
C GLU A 66 -13.49 14.44 -23.01
N VAL A 67 -12.99 14.68 -21.80
CA VAL A 67 -12.93 13.67 -20.74
C VAL A 67 -14.33 13.18 -20.38
N LEU A 68 -15.25 14.10 -20.09
CA LEU A 68 -16.63 13.74 -19.76
C LEU A 68 -17.35 13.05 -20.93
N PHE A 69 -17.15 13.53 -22.16
CA PHE A 69 -17.75 12.93 -23.35
C PHE A 69 -17.29 11.49 -23.58
N ALA A 70 -15.99 11.22 -23.43
CA ALA A 70 -15.45 9.88 -23.63
C ALA A 70 -15.82 8.92 -22.48
N LEU A 71 -15.92 9.43 -21.24
CA LEU A 71 -16.36 8.64 -20.08
C LEU A 71 -17.81 8.14 -20.19
N GLU A 72 -18.71 8.90 -20.85
CA GLU A 72 -20.07 8.40 -21.13
C GLU A 72 -20.04 7.04 -21.82
N SER A 73 -19.16 6.85 -22.81
CA SER A 73 -19.00 5.56 -23.51
C SER A 73 -18.54 4.42 -22.58
N LYS A 74 -17.71 4.72 -21.57
CA LYS A 74 -17.23 3.73 -20.59
C LYS A 74 -18.35 3.29 -19.64
N TRP A 75 -19.19 4.22 -19.18
CA TRP A 75 -20.35 3.91 -18.36
C TRP A 75 -21.47 3.22 -19.16
N GLU A 76 -21.68 3.60 -20.41
CA GLU A 76 -22.58 2.92 -21.36
C GLU A 76 -22.17 1.46 -21.56
N ALA A 77 -20.88 1.20 -21.80
CA ALA A 77 -20.35 -0.17 -21.94
C ALA A 77 -20.56 -1.03 -20.68
N ASN A 78 -20.69 -0.41 -19.51
CA ASN A 78 -21.00 -1.07 -18.24
C ASN A 78 -22.51 -1.17 -17.95
N GLY A 79 -23.37 -0.67 -18.85
CA GLY A 79 -24.83 -0.75 -18.74
C GLY A 79 -25.42 0.10 -17.61
N VAL A 80 -24.71 1.16 -17.19
CA VAL A 80 -25.14 2.02 -16.08
C VAL A 80 -25.43 3.46 -16.48
N PHE A 81 -25.30 3.79 -17.77
CA PHE A 81 -25.56 5.12 -18.31
C PHE A 81 -26.34 5.00 -19.62
N GLU A 82 -27.44 5.74 -19.72
CA GLU A 82 -28.29 5.77 -20.90
C GLU A 82 -28.96 7.15 -21.01
N ASN A 83 -29.09 7.67 -22.24
CA ASN A 83 -29.77 8.93 -22.53
C ASN A 83 -29.25 10.12 -21.70
N GLY A 84 -27.94 10.16 -21.42
CA GLY A 84 -27.32 11.24 -20.65
C GLY A 84 -27.50 11.13 -19.13
N SER A 85 -27.90 9.96 -18.61
CA SER A 85 -28.16 9.77 -17.18
C SER A 85 -27.72 8.40 -16.67
N PHE A 86 -27.25 8.36 -15.43
CA PHE A 86 -26.94 7.14 -14.71
C PHE A 86 -28.20 6.41 -14.24
N SER A 87 -28.18 5.08 -14.36
CA SER A 87 -29.22 4.16 -13.88
C SER A 87 -28.56 2.89 -13.34
N PHE A 88 -28.58 2.70 -12.01
CA PHE A 88 -27.97 1.54 -11.36
C PHE A 88 -28.64 1.21 -10.03
N THR A 89 -28.48 -0.03 -9.59
CA THR A 89 -28.92 -0.48 -8.25
C THR A 89 -27.75 -0.65 -7.27
N LYS A 90 -26.55 -0.91 -7.78
CA LYS A 90 -25.33 -1.08 -7.00
C LYS A 90 -24.15 -0.40 -7.69
N ALA A 91 -23.39 0.38 -6.93
CA ALA A 91 -22.22 1.10 -7.44
C ALA A 91 -21.00 0.18 -7.68
N SER A 92 -20.77 -0.82 -6.81
CA SER A 92 -19.69 -1.79 -7.00
C SER A 92 -19.92 -2.67 -8.23
N VAL A 93 -18.91 -2.76 -9.11
CA VAL A 93 -18.93 -3.65 -10.29
C VAL A 93 -19.05 -5.12 -9.90
N LEU A 94 -18.42 -5.52 -8.79
CA LEU A 94 -18.45 -6.88 -8.27
C LEU A 94 -19.86 -7.26 -7.82
N ALA A 95 -20.53 -6.33 -7.13
CA ALA A 95 -21.89 -6.51 -6.68
C ALA A 95 -22.91 -6.58 -7.82
N ARG A 96 -22.68 -5.81 -8.91
CA ARG A 96 -23.49 -5.87 -10.14
C ARG A 96 -23.32 -7.19 -10.87
N ASN A 97 -22.11 -7.74 -10.86
CA ASN A 97 -21.78 -9.02 -11.50
C ASN A 97 -22.00 -10.24 -10.58
N ASN A 98 -22.63 -10.05 -9.41
CA ASN A 98 -22.97 -11.11 -8.46
C ASN A 98 -21.77 -11.96 -7.97
N VAL A 99 -20.59 -11.37 -7.89
CA VAL A 99 -19.37 -12.00 -7.38
C VAL A 99 -19.60 -12.52 -5.95
N LYS A 100 -19.06 -13.69 -5.62
CA LYS A 100 -19.39 -14.44 -4.39
C LYS A 100 -18.29 -14.44 -3.34
N ASP A 101 -17.06 -14.24 -3.76
CA ASP A 101 -15.88 -14.26 -2.90
C ASP A 101 -14.78 -13.39 -3.53
N SER A 102 -13.64 -13.27 -2.85
CA SER A 102 -12.48 -12.44 -3.21
C SER A 102 -11.63 -12.98 -4.37
N SER A 103 -11.97 -14.13 -4.97
CA SER A 103 -11.15 -14.74 -6.04
C SER A 103 -11.04 -13.89 -7.31
N TRP A 104 -11.94 -12.92 -7.50
CA TRP A 104 -11.91 -11.97 -8.61
C TRP A 104 -10.59 -11.18 -8.71
N LEU A 105 -9.92 -10.94 -7.58
CA LEU A 105 -8.67 -10.17 -7.52
C LEU A 105 -7.44 -11.02 -7.85
N GLN A 106 -7.55 -12.34 -7.83
CA GLN A 106 -6.42 -13.28 -7.86
C GLN A 106 -6.03 -13.69 -9.29
N LYS A 107 -6.75 -13.22 -10.30
CA LYS A 107 -6.69 -13.73 -11.66
C LYS A 107 -5.41 -13.29 -12.39
N GLU A 108 -4.74 -14.21 -13.09
CA GLU A 108 -3.68 -13.84 -14.04
C GLU A 108 -4.25 -12.91 -15.13
N GLY A 109 -3.54 -11.82 -15.40
CA GLY A 109 -3.99 -10.74 -16.28
C GLY A 109 -4.85 -9.68 -15.58
N HIS A 110 -5.25 -9.87 -14.33
CA HIS A 110 -5.83 -8.80 -13.52
C HIS A 110 -4.75 -7.85 -13.01
N ASP A 111 -5.07 -6.56 -13.02
CA ASP A 111 -4.14 -5.50 -12.62
C ASP A 111 -4.65 -4.70 -11.44
N ILE A 112 -3.70 -4.17 -10.68
CA ILE A 112 -3.92 -3.21 -9.62
C ILE A 112 -3.03 -2.00 -9.90
N LYS A 113 -3.61 -0.81 -10.02
CA LYS A 113 -2.85 0.45 -10.15
C LYS A 113 -2.93 1.22 -8.83
N LEU A 114 -1.78 1.44 -8.20
CA LEU A 114 -1.65 2.27 -7.01
C LEU A 114 -1.68 3.75 -7.39
N ILE A 115 -2.61 4.49 -6.79
CA ILE A 115 -2.92 5.88 -7.14
C ILE A 115 -2.97 6.75 -5.88
N ASN A 116 -2.31 7.90 -5.96
CA ASN A 116 -2.43 9.02 -5.03
C ASN A 116 -3.22 10.15 -5.70
N LEU A 117 -4.40 10.49 -5.17
CA LEU A 117 -5.26 11.53 -5.74
C LEU A 117 -4.56 12.90 -5.84
N ALA A 118 -3.68 13.24 -4.90
CA ALA A 118 -2.90 14.47 -4.98
C ALA A 118 -1.89 14.46 -6.13
N GLY A 119 -1.40 13.27 -6.49
CA GLY A 119 -0.42 13.07 -7.54
C GLY A 119 -0.97 13.23 -8.96
N LEU A 120 -2.29 13.07 -9.16
CA LEU A 120 -2.90 12.93 -10.49
C LEU A 120 -2.88 14.19 -11.35
N GLY A 121 -2.56 15.37 -10.80
CA GLY A 121 -2.40 16.59 -11.59
C GLY A 121 -1.06 16.66 -12.34
N ASP A 122 -0.86 17.75 -13.07
CA ASP A 122 0.32 17.97 -13.92
C ASP A 122 1.50 18.59 -13.15
N GLY A 123 2.30 17.72 -12.53
CA GLY A 123 3.51 18.09 -11.79
C GLY A 123 4.61 18.73 -12.64
N ASN A 124 4.54 18.57 -13.97
CA ASN A 124 5.49 19.20 -14.89
C ASN A 124 5.21 20.71 -15.04
N LYS A 125 3.98 21.15 -14.74
CA LYS A 125 3.57 22.57 -14.79
C LYS A 125 3.41 23.20 -13.40
N SER A 126 2.90 22.46 -12.41
CA SER A 126 2.57 22.98 -11.09
C SER A 126 2.69 21.92 -10.00
N SER A 127 3.06 22.32 -8.79
CA SER A 127 3.05 21.43 -7.62
C SER A 127 1.67 21.29 -6.96
N GLY A 128 0.64 22.02 -7.42
CA GLY A 128 -0.71 21.93 -6.85
C GLY A 128 -1.27 20.51 -6.96
N CYS A 129 -2.05 20.06 -5.98
CA CYS A 129 -2.64 18.72 -5.97
C CYS A 129 -3.56 18.51 -7.19
N GLY A 130 -3.62 17.27 -7.67
CA GLY A 130 -4.64 16.83 -8.62
C GLY A 130 -6.05 17.08 -8.10
N LYS A 131 -6.94 17.51 -9.00
CA LYS A 131 -8.34 17.84 -8.74
C LYS A 131 -9.28 16.88 -9.44
N PHE A 132 -10.58 17.05 -9.20
CA PHE A 132 -11.61 16.10 -9.64
C PHE A 132 -11.53 15.75 -11.14
N MET A 133 -11.32 16.73 -12.02
CA MET A 133 -11.19 16.45 -13.46
C MET A 133 -9.87 15.75 -13.82
N ASP A 134 -8.81 15.90 -13.03
CA ASP A 134 -7.58 15.10 -13.18
C ASP A 134 -7.81 13.64 -12.78
N TRP A 135 -8.65 13.42 -11.77
CA TRP A 135 -9.06 12.08 -11.35
C TRP A 135 -9.93 11.40 -12.42
N LEU A 136 -10.83 12.15 -13.06
CA LEU A 136 -11.62 11.64 -14.18
C LEU A 136 -10.79 11.35 -15.42
N ARG A 137 -9.68 12.07 -15.66
CA ARG A 137 -8.70 11.72 -16.69
C ARG A 137 -8.07 10.36 -16.42
N GLU A 138 -7.64 10.12 -15.18
CA GLU A 138 -7.11 8.82 -14.77
C GLU A 138 -8.15 7.71 -14.99
N LEU A 139 -9.41 7.94 -14.60
CA LEU A 139 -10.50 6.98 -14.82
C LEU A 139 -10.73 6.67 -16.30
N LEU A 140 -10.65 7.68 -17.18
CA LEU A 140 -10.83 7.51 -18.61
C LEU A 140 -9.76 6.60 -19.22
N ILE A 141 -8.51 6.76 -18.80
CA ILE A 141 -7.37 6.01 -19.34
C ILE A 141 -7.16 4.66 -18.66
N LEU A 142 -7.74 4.43 -17.49
CA LEU A 142 -7.54 3.21 -16.73
C LEU A 142 -7.98 1.97 -17.54
N PRO A 143 -7.12 0.96 -17.77
CA PRO A 143 -7.42 -0.15 -18.67
C PRO A 143 -8.65 -0.96 -18.24
N SER A 144 -9.53 -1.19 -19.21
CA SER A 144 -10.70 -2.06 -19.02
C SER A 144 -10.33 -3.53 -18.95
N GLY A 145 -11.18 -4.32 -18.31
CA GLY A 145 -10.99 -5.77 -18.16
C GLY A 145 -11.54 -6.56 -19.34
N ASN A 146 -11.48 -7.88 -19.23
CA ASN A 146 -12.19 -8.80 -20.12
C ASN A 146 -13.03 -9.78 -19.28
N LEU A 147 -14.30 -9.44 -19.09
CA LEU A 147 -15.23 -10.25 -18.29
C LEU A 147 -15.49 -11.64 -18.88
N ASN A 148 -15.28 -11.86 -20.19
CA ASN A 148 -15.38 -13.21 -20.78
C ASN A 148 -14.29 -14.14 -20.23
N ASN A 149 -13.17 -13.57 -19.78
CA ASN A 149 -12.07 -14.28 -19.12
C ASN A 149 -12.11 -14.12 -17.59
N ASN A 150 -13.20 -13.60 -17.03
CA ASN A 150 -13.37 -13.27 -15.61
C ASN A 150 -12.33 -12.26 -15.07
N ILE A 151 -11.90 -11.32 -15.92
CA ILE A 151 -10.97 -10.25 -15.55
C ILE A 151 -11.74 -8.93 -15.49
N PHE A 152 -11.80 -8.33 -14.31
CA PHE A 152 -12.43 -7.02 -14.12
C PHE A 152 -11.52 -5.89 -14.64
N GLY A 153 -12.04 -4.66 -14.71
CA GLY A 153 -11.19 -3.49 -14.99
C GLY A 153 -10.06 -3.40 -13.97
N THR A 154 -8.93 -2.78 -14.37
CA THR A 154 -7.80 -2.56 -13.47
C THR A 154 -8.29 -1.97 -12.15
N THR A 155 -7.95 -2.62 -11.04
CA THR A 155 -8.36 -2.20 -9.70
C THR A 155 -7.65 -0.91 -9.34
N MET A 156 -8.42 0.09 -8.94
CA MET A 156 -7.88 1.33 -8.42
C MET A 156 -7.52 1.12 -6.95
N TYR A 157 -6.23 1.08 -6.66
CA TYR A 157 -5.74 1.04 -5.29
C TYR A 157 -5.43 2.46 -4.83
N LEU A 158 -6.32 3.01 -4.00
CA LEU A 158 -6.16 4.34 -3.43
C LEU A 158 -5.34 4.27 -2.14
N ILE A 159 -4.23 5.01 -2.11
CA ILE A 159 -3.51 5.27 -0.86
C ILE A 159 -4.23 6.36 -0.05
N PRO A 160 -3.85 6.59 1.23
CA PRO A 160 -4.58 7.50 2.09
C PRO A 160 -4.64 8.94 1.54
N PHE A 161 -5.86 9.48 1.50
CA PHE A 161 -6.19 10.83 1.05
C PHE A 161 -6.60 11.77 2.21
N HIS A 162 -6.24 11.38 3.43
CA HIS A 162 -6.50 12.12 4.65
C HIS A 162 -5.42 13.21 4.88
N PRO A 163 -5.73 14.29 5.61
CA PRO A 163 -4.72 15.25 6.03
C PRO A 163 -3.63 14.56 6.86
N ARG A 164 -2.39 14.99 6.66
CA ARG A 164 -1.20 14.34 7.23
C ARG A 164 -0.16 15.33 7.74
N GLU A 165 0.75 14.83 8.57
CA GLU A 165 1.86 15.61 9.14
C GLU A 165 3.23 15.05 8.72
N PHE A 166 4.26 15.90 8.82
CA PHE A 166 5.67 15.58 8.60
C PHE A 166 6.02 14.96 7.25
N GLY A 167 5.19 15.17 6.23
CA GLY A 167 5.45 14.60 4.92
C GLY A 167 5.37 13.06 4.90
N CYS A 168 4.57 12.45 5.78
CA CYS A 168 4.42 11.00 5.86
C CYS A 168 2.94 10.62 5.67
N ALA A 169 2.63 9.79 4.66
CA ALA A 169 1.24 9.36 4.42
C ALA A 169 0.65 8.50 5.54
N TYR A 170 1.50 7.89 6.35
CA TYR A 170 1.08 7.03 7.47
C TYR A 170 0.88 7.81 8.78
N LEU A 171 0.84 9.15 8.73
CA LEU A 171 0.52 10.03 9.86
C LEU A 171 -0.77 10.81 9.64
N PRO A 172 -1.94 10.13 9.54
CA PRO A 172 -3.20 10.83 9.39
C PRO A 172 -3.52 11.63 10.66
N THR A 173 -3.89 12.89 10.49
CA THR A 173 -4.32 13.75 11.60
C THR A 173 -5.84 13.71 11.82
N ALA A 174 -6.61 13.27 10.83
CA ALA A 174 -8.06 13.17 10.84
C ALA A 174 -8.55 12.07 9.88
N SER A 175 -9.82 11.70 10.00
CA SER A 175 -10.50 10.73 9.13
C SER A 175 -11.16 11.35 7.88
N ALA A 176 -11.31 12.68 7.85
CA ALA A 176 -11.86 13.40 6.70
C ALA A 176 -10.89 13.37 5.50
N VAL A 177 -11.37 13.70 4.30
CA VAL A 177 -10.53 13.94 3.13
C VAL A 177 -9.72 15.22 3.34
N SER A 178 -8.47 15.23 2.87
CA SER A 178 -7.61 16.40 2.92
C SER A 178 -8.26 17.59 2.20
N PRO A 179 -8.37 18.78 2.85
CA PRO A 179 -8.84 19.99 2.20
C PRO A 179 -7.98 20.40 0.99
N ALA A 180 -6.72 19.93 0.93
CA ALA A 180 -5.84 20.19 -0.20
C ALA A 180 -6.34 19.55 -1.50
N LEU A 181 -7.17 18.50 -1.42
CA LEU A 181 -7.76 17.81 -2.56
C LEU A 181 -9.02 18.49 -3.11
N GLU A 182 -9.62 19.43 -2.37
CA GLU A 182 -10.88 20.08 -2.76
C GLU A 182 -10.76 20.83 -4.11
N ASP A 183 -11.65 20.55 -5.04
CA ASP A 183 -11.90 21.40 -6.19
C ASP A 183 -12.96 22.46 -5.85
N LYS A 184 -12.51 23.70 -5.63
CA LYS A 184 -13.38 24.81 -5.22
C LYS A 184 -14.41 25.18 -6.28
N ASN A 185 -14.10 25.05 -7.57
CA ASN A 185 -15.04 25.39 -8.63
C ASN A 185 -16.22 24.42 -8.62
N ILE A 186 -15.93 23.14 -8.39
CA ILE A 186 -16.96 22.11 -8.22
C ILE A 186 -17.73 22.35 -6.92
N THR A 187 -17.08 22.66 -5.81
CA THR A 187 -17.76 22.99 -4.55
C THR A 187 -18.74 24.15 -4.75
N GLU A 188 -18.33 25.24 -5.38
CA GLU A 188 -19.18 26.42 -5.63
C GLU A 188 -20.39 26.11 -6.50
N LYS A 189 -20.25 25.26 -7.53
CA LYS A 189 -21.33 24.90 -8.45
C LYS A 189 -22.28 23.84 -7.86
N THR A 190 -21.72 22.85 -7.17
CA THR A 190 -22.43 21.62 -6.79
C THR A 190 -22.85 21.60 -5.33
N GLY A 191 -22.08 22.25 -4.45
CA GLY A 191 -22.18 22.14 -2.99
C GLY A 191 -21.40 20.95 -2.40
N CYS A 192 -20.73 20.15 -3.22
CA CYS A 192 -19.98 18.98 -2.79
C CYS A 192 -18.56 19.38 -2.37
N GLY A 193 -18.23 19.21 -1.09
CA GLY A 193 -16.87 19.43 -0.57
C GLY A 193 -15.94 18.27 -0.91
N ALA A 194 -14.73 18.27 -0.34
CA ALA A 194 -13.71 17.25 -0.62
C ALA A 194 -14.20 15.81 -0.35
N ASP A 195 -14.90 15.59 0.77
CA ASP A 195 -15.45 14.27 1.13
C ASP A 195 -16.46 13.78 0.08
N GLU A 196 -17.43 14.61 -0.30
CA GLU A 196 -18.41 14.26 -1.33
C GLU A 196 -17.76 14.06 -2.71
N GLN A 197 -16.78 14.88 -3.07
CA GLN A 197 -16.05 14.75 -4.34
C GLN A 197 -15.33 13.41 -4.42
N VAL A 198 -14.62 12.97 -3.38
CA VAL A 198 -13.96 11.65 -3.37
C VAL A 198 -14.97 10.50 -3.41
N LYS A 199 -16.07 10.59 -2.66
CA LYS A 199 -17.16 9.58 -2.69
C LYS A 199 -17.76 9.45 -4.09
N LEU A 200 -18.05 10.57 -4.74
CA LEU A 200 -18.59 10.60 -6.10
C LEU A 200 -17.58 10.05 -7.11
N PHE A 201 -16.30 10.38 -6.97
CA PHE A 201 -15.24 9.83 -7.81
C PHE A 201 -15.15 8.31 -7.69
N ILE A 202 -15.11 7.77 -6.47
CA ILE A 202 -15.08 6.31 -6.23
C ILE A 202 -16.33 5.65 -6.82
N GLN A 203 -17.51 6.24 -6.61
CA GLN A 203 -18.75 5.73 -7.20
C GLN A 203 -18.69 5.71 -8.74
N MET A 204 -18.23 6.80 -9.38
CA MET A 204 -18.05 6.86 -10.84
C MET A 204 -17.03 5.84 -11.36
N THR A 205 -15.95 5.60 -10.61
CA THR A 205 -14.93 4.59 -10.91
C THR A 205 -15.51 3.18 -10.90
N GLN A 206 -16.28 2.84 -9.86
CA GLN A 206 -16.93 1.53 -9.79
C GLN A 206 -18.03 1.34 -10.84
N LEU A 207 -18.74 2.41 -11.19
CA LEU A 207 -19.72 2.41 -12.29
C LEU A 207 -19.05 2.23 -13.66
N ALA A 208 -17.82 2.72 -13.84
CA ALA A 208 -17.00 2.48 -15.03
C ALA A 208 -16.36 1.09 -15.10
N GLY A 209 -16.65 0.20 -14.15
CA GLY A 209 -16.24 -1.20 -14.19
C GLY A 209 -14.96 -1.54 -13.42
N HIS A 210 -14.44 -0.60 -12.62
CA HIS A 210 -13.20 -0.76 -11.87
C HIS A 210 -13.47 -0.99 -10.37
N PRO A 211 -13.03 -2.12 -9.78
CA PRO A 211 -13.03 -2.28 -8.33
C PRO A 211 -12.11 -1.24 -7.67
N VAL A 212 -12.44 -0.83 -6.44
CA VAL A 212 -11.64 0.15 -5.69
C VAL A 212 -11.24 -0.44 -4.35
N ILE A 213 -9.92 -0.50 -4.07
CA ILE A 213 -9.38 -0.92 -2.77
C ILE A 213 -8.69 0.26 -2.09
N TYR A 214 -8.65 0.22 -0.76
CA TYR A 214 -8.09 1.31 0.06
C TYR A 214 -7.06 0.81 1.07
N ASP A 215 -6.06 1.64 1.35
CA ASP A 215 -5.05 1.36 2.37
C ASP A 215 -5.57 1.66 3.78
N ILE A 216 -5.36 0.73 4.72
CA ILE A 216 -5.72 0.91 6.12
C ILE A 216 -4.55 0.58 7.05
N LEU A 217 -4.52 1.29 8.18
CA LEU A 217 -3.44 1.22 9.15
C LEU A 217 -3.95 0.65 10.48
N PRO A 218 -3.24 -0.30 11.12
CA PRO A 218 -3.51 -0.73 12.50
C PRO A 218 -3.00 0.27 13.56
N GLN A 219 -2.71 1.50 13.13
CA GLN A 219 -2.11 2.59 13.90
C GLN A 219 -2.56 3.94 13.31
N THR A 220 -2.36 5.02 14.05
CA THR A 220 -2.75 6.38 13.63
C THR A 220 -1.74 7.40 14.15
N GLY A 221 -1.80 8.66 13.71
CA GLY A 221 -0.92 9.72 14.21
C GLY A 221 -1.07 9.94 15.72
N ARG A 222 0.04 10.22 16.43
CA ARG A 222 -0.02 10.66 17.83
C ARG A 222 -0.85 11.94 17.89
N PHE A 223 -1.94 11.93 18.64
CA PHE A 223 -2.91 13.02 18.72
C PHE A 223 -3.76 13.28 17.46
N SER A 224 -3.94 12.28 16.58
CA SER A 224 -4.97 12.36 15.54
C SER A 224 -6.34 12.59 16.16
N LYS A 225 -7.29 13.15 15.39
CA LYS A 225 -8.65 13.40 15.87
C LYS A 225 -9.36 12.12 16.36
N ILE A 226 -9.02 10.96 15.81
CA ILE A 226 -9.45 9.64 16.31
C ILE A 226 -9.04 9.46 17.78
N VAL A 227 -7.76 9.69 18.09
CA VAL A 227 -7.19 9.55 19.45
C VAL A 227 -7.77 10.59 20.39
N LEU A 228 -7.96 11.84 19.92
CA LEU A 228 -8.51 12.91 20.77
C LEU A 228 -9.99 12.68 21.09
N THR A 229 -10.77 12.14 20.17
CA THR A 229 -12.19 11.85 20.40
C THR A 229 -12.41 10.54 21.16
N ASN A 230 -11.46 9.60 21.09
CA ASN A 230 -11.50 8.30 21.78
C ASN A 230 -10.15 8.00 22.47
N PRO A 231 -9.79 8.71 23.56
CA PRO A 231 -8.48 8.54 24.21
C PRO A 231 -8.18 7.10 24.66
N ASP A 232 -9.22 6.30 24.92
CA ASP A 232 -9.17 4.90 25.30
C ASP A 232 -8.71 3.95 24.19
N CYS A 233 -8.71 4.40 22.93
CA CYS A 233 -8.23 3.61 21.80
C CYS A 233 -6.70 3.49 21.75
N ALA A 234 -5.97 4.32 22.49
CA ALA A 234 -4.50 4.33 22.55
C ALA A 234 -4.00 4.22 24.00
N ARG A 235 -2.74 3.81 24.19
CA ARG A 235 -2.09 3.92 25.51
C ARG A 235 -1.44 5.28 25.68
N TRP A 236 -1.27 5.73 26.92
CA TRP A 236 -0.75 7.05 27.27
C TRP A 236 0.35 6.97 28.33
N PHE A 237 1.31 7.88 28.23
CA PHE A 237 2.28 8.20 29.27
C PHE A 237 1.90 9.50 29.97
N ASP A 238 2.21 9.58 31.26
CA ASP A 238 2.33 10.80 32.03
C ASP A 238 3.83 11.05 32.28
N THR A 239 4.47 11.78 31.36
CA THR A 239 5.91 12.03 31.40
C THR A 239 6.30 12.84 32.62
N ASN A 240 5.44 13.74 33.10
CA ASN A 240 5.68 14.49 34.34
C ASN A 240 5.78 13.55 35.55
N ALA A 241 4.89 12.56 35.63
CA ALA A 241 4.94 11.54 36.68
C ALA A 241 6.19 10.64 36.54
N LEU A 242 6.53 10.20 35.32
CA LEU A 242 7.74 9.38 35.08
C LEU A 242 9.02 10.11 35.46
N ILE A 243 9.17 11.37 35.02
CA ILE A 243 10.31 12.22 35.35
C ILE A 243 10.41 12.38 36.87
N SER A 244 9.28 12.61 37.55
CA SER A 244 9.25 12.75 39.01
C SER A 244 9.72 11.49 39.73
N GLU A 245 9.22 10.31 39.34
CA GLU A 245 9.63 9.04 39.97
C GLU A 245 11.07 8.66 39.61
N LEU A 246 11.47 8.77 38.34
CA LEU A 246 12.83 8.45 37.91
C LEU A 246 13.87 9.33 38.64
N THR A 247 13.57 10.61 38.83
CA THR A 247 14.43 11.56 39.56
C THR A 247 14.71 11.12 41.00
N LYS A 248 13.77 10.44 41.67
CA LYS A 248 13.97 9.93 43.05
C LYS A 248 14.98 8.79 43.10
N HIS A 249 15.03 7.97 42.05
CA HIS A 249 15.93 6.82 41.97
C HIS A 249 17.35 7.17 41.51
N VAL A 250 17.58 8.38 40.97
CA VAL A 250 18.91 8.82 40.53
C VAL A 250 19.92 8.77 41.67
N ASP A 251 19.56 9.27 42.85
CA ASP A 251 20.48 9.34 43.99
C ASP A 251 20.78 7.93 44.55
N GLU A 252 19.78 7.03 44.50
CA GLU A 252 19.95 5.62 44.88
C GLU A 252 20.90 4.88 43.92
N ALA A 253 20.82 5.17 42.62
CA ALA A 253 21.71 4.62 41.61
C ALA A 253 23.14 5.18 41.77
N ALA A 254 23.28 6.49 41.97
CA ALA A 254 24.58 7.13 42.20
C ALA A 254 25.27 6.59 43.47
N ALA A 255 24.52 6.29 44.52
CA ALA A 255 25.05 5.70 45.75
C ALA A 255 25.71 4.32 45.54
N LYS A 256 25.35 3.58 44.47
CA LYS A 256 26.00 2.30 44.11
C LYS A 256 27.40 2.51 43.50
N LEU A 257 27.71 3.72 43.05
CA LEU A 257 28.99 4.08 42.42
C LEU A 257 29.96 4.79 43.38
N LYS A 258 29.58 4.98 44.65
CA LYS A 258 30.35 5.71 45.68
C LYS A 258 31.77 5.14 45.94
N ASP A 259 31.97 3.86 45.67
CA ASP A 259 33.26 3.19 45.87
C ASP A 259 34.20 3.38 44.66
N LYS A 260 33.68 3.90 43.54
CA LYS A 260 34.40 4.10 42.28
C LYS A 260 34.69 5.57 41.98
N TYR A 261 33.82 6.48 42.39
CA TYR A 261 33.93 7.92 42.11
C TYR A 261 33.80 8.76 43.38
N SER A 262 34.30 10.01 43.33
CA SER A 262 34.17 10.93 44.46
C SER A 262 32.72 11.35 44.68
N LYS A 263 32.38 11.73 45.92
CA LYS A 263 31.05 12.25 46.23
C LYS A 263 30.72 13.48 45.38
N ASP A 264 31.67 14.38 45.20
CA ASP A 264 31.47 15.61 44.43
C ASP A 264 31.18 15.29 42.95
N ASP A 265 31.90 14.33 42.36
CA ASP A 265 31.63 13.88 40.99
C ASP A 265 30.21 13.30 40.85
N LEU A 266 29.80 12.46 41.80
CA LEU A 266 28.50 11.81 41.81
C LEU A 266 27.36 12.81 42.02
N ASP A 267 27.54 13.79 42.91
CA ASP A 267 26.56 14.85 43.15
C ASP A 267 26.39 15.73 41.89
N ILE A 268 27.49 16.07 41.21
CA ILE A 268 27.47 16.82 39.94
C ILE A 268 26.73 16.02 38.85
N VAL A 269 27.14 14.77 38.61
CA VAL A 269 26.58 13.95 37.53
C VAL A 269 25.12 13.60 37.80
N SER A 270 24.73 13.35 39.05
CA SER A 270 23.31 13.16 39.42
C SER A 270 22.49 14.40 39.12
N GLY A 271 23.01 15.60 39.41
CA GLY A 271 22.36 16.86 39.05
C GLY A 271 22.20 17.03 37.54
N ILE A 272 23.24 16.70 36.77
CA ILE A 272 23.22 16.73 35.30
C ILE A 272 22.20 15.72 34.75
N TYR A 273 22.19 14.50 35.28
CA TYR A 273 21.27 13.45 34.86
C TYR A 273 19.81 13.86 35.09
N LYS A 274 19.49 14.46 36.25
CA LYS A 274 18.15 14.99 36.54
C LYS A 274 17.73 16.11 35.59
N LYS A 275 18.68 16.95 35.14
CA LYS A 275 18.44 17.96 34.09
C LYS A 275 18.19 17.29 32.73
N ALA A 276 19.02 16.33 32.36
CA ALA A 276 18.91 15.59 31.11
C ALA A 276 17.57 14.87 30.97
N VAL A 277 17.09 14.21 32.04
CA VAL A 277 15.77 13.54 32.05
C VAL A 277 14.62 14.50 31.77
N LYS A 278 14.74 15.75 32.23
CA LYS A 278 13.76 16.83 31.99
C LYS A 278 13.91 17.53 30.65
N GLY A 279 14.97 17.22 29.89
CA GLY A 279 15.29 17.91 28.64
C GLY A 279 15.91 19.31 28.86
N GLU A 280 16.36 19.62 30.08
CA GLU A 280 17.08 20.86 30.35
C GLU A 280 18.50 20.76 29.77
N SER A 281 18.97 21.82 29.10
CA SER A 281 20.33 21.85 28.56
C SER A 281 21.36 21.79 29.68
N PHE A 282 22.39 20.96 29.50
CA PHE A 282 23.47 20.75 30.47
C PHE A 282 24.88 20.88 29.85
N GLY A 283 24.97 21.21 28.56
CA GLY A 283 26.23 21.38 27.83
C GLY A 283 26.98 20.07 27.56
N GLU A 284 28.16 20.19 26.94
CA GLU A 284 29.03 19.04 26.69
C GLU A 284 29.71 18.56 27.97
N LEU A 285 29.71 17.24 28.18
CA LEU A 285 30.41 16.62 29.30
C LEU A 285 31.84 16.30 28.91
N THR A 286 32.77 16.47 29.86
CA THR A 286 34.12 15.91 29.71
C THR A 286 34.04 14.39 29.70
N GLU A 287 35.06 13.73 29.15
CA GLU A 287 35.12 12.26 29.07
C GLU A 287 34.92 11.57 30.45
N HIS A 288 35.47 12.17 31.51
CA HIS A 288 35.28 11.71 32.90
C HIS A 288 33.82 11.73 33.31
N TYR A 289 33.13 12.87 33.19
CA TYR A 289 31.73 12.98 33.59
C TYR A 289 30.78 12.21 32.66
N GLN A 290 31.11 12.09 31.37
CA GLN A 290 30.36 11.27 30.42
C GLN A 290 30.40 9.80 30.81
N THR A 291 31.55 9.30 31.28
CA THR A 291 31.69 7.92 31.75
C THR A 291 30.79 7.65 32.95
N ILE A 292 30.81 8.53 33.96
CA ILE A 292 29.94 8.41 35.14
C ILE A 292 28.46 8.49 34.74
N PHE A 293 28.12 9.40 33.82
CA PHE A 293 26.76 9.55 33.30
C PHE A 293 26.25 8.28 32.65
N ASN A 294 27.06 7.64 31.80
CA ASN A 294 26.69 6.40 31.12
C ASN A 294 26.53 5.24 32.11
N GLU A 295 27.41 5.12 33.11
CA GLU A 295 27.28 4.09 34.15
C GLU A 295 26.03 4.30 35.02
N LEU A 296 25.68 5.56 35.30
CA LEU A 296 24.45 5.90 35.99
C LEU A 296 23.21 5.58 35.14
N ASP A 297 23.24 5.84 33.83
CA ASP A 297 22.15 5.49 32.90
C ASP A 297 21.90 3.98 32.88
N GLU A 298 22.96 3.18 32.79
CA GLU A 298 22.89 1.72 32.82
C GLU A 298 22.31 1.20 34.14
N LEU A 299 22.69 1.77 35.29
CA LEU A 299 22.11 1.42 36.59
C LEU A 299 20.61 1.77 36.71
N LEU A 300 20.13 2.73 35.93
CA LEU A 300 18.73 3.15 35.89
C LEU A 300 17.92 2.44 34.81
N LYS A 301 18.53 1.64 33.93
CA LYS A 301 17.86 0.93 32.84
C LYS A 301 16.66 0.11 33.33
N GLU A 302 16.86 -0.76 34.32
CA GLU A 302 15.79 -1.60 34.89
C GLU A 302 14.69 -0.76 35.55
N THR A 303 15.05 0.36 36.19
CA THR A 303 14.08 1.29 36.76
C THR A 303 13.22 1.93 35.68
N LYS A 304 13.83 2.41 34.58
CA LYS A 304 13.10 2.97 33.42
C LYS A 304 12.14 1.95 32.82
N ILE A 305 12.60 0.70 32.66
CA ILE A 305 11.79 -0.41 32.16
C ILE A 305 10.59 -0.66 33.09
N PHE A 306 10.84 -0.79 34.40
CA PHE A 306 9.79 -1.03 35.39
C PHE A 306 8.74 0.09 35.42
N LEU A 307 9.19 1.36 35.48
CA LEU A 307 8.29 2.51 35.53
C LEU A 307 7.45 2.63 34.27
N SER A 308 8.04 2.42 33.09
CA SER A 308 7.34 2.50 31.81
C SER A 308 6.30 1.38 31.65
N ASN A 309 6.67 0.13 31.98
CA ASN A 309 5.75 -0.99 31.97
C ASN A 309 4.58 -0.77 32.93
N SER A 310 4.87 -0.39 34.17
CA SER A 310 3.85 -0.10 35.18
C SER A 310 2.85 0.95 34.69
N MET A 311 3.35 2.02 34.07
CA MET A 311 2.50 3.10 33.55
C MET A 311 1.53 2.62 32.46
N LEU A 312 1.91 1.60 31.69
CA LEU A 312 1.13 1.07 30.58
C LEU A 312 0.19 -0.09 30.97
N GLU A 313 0.16 -0.48 32.25
CA GLU A 313 -0.83 -1.42 32.78
C GLU A 313 -2.25 -0.86 32.70
N LYS A 314 -3.23 -1.74 32.47
CA LYS A 314 -4.65 -1.38 32.28
C LYS A 314 -5.20 -0.47 33.39
N SER A 315 -4.85 -0.74 34.65
CA SER A 315 -5.36 0.04 35.80
C SER A 315 -4.84 1.49 35.83
N ILE A 316 -3.64 1.73 35.32
CA ILE A 316 -3.06 3.07 35.19
C ILE A 316 -3.64 3.75 33.94
N GLN A 317 -3.73 3.02 32.83
CA GLN A 317 -4.33 3.50 31.59
C GLN A 317 -5.75 4.01 31.78
N ASP A 318 -6.61 3.30 32.52
CA ASP A 318 -7.98 3.76 32.81
C ASP A 318 -8.03 5.12 33.53
N ARG A 319 -7.00 5.45 34.33
CA ARG A 319 -6.87 6.77 34.99
C ARG A 319 -6.35 7.83 34.02
N LEU A 320 -5.36 7.48 33.20
CA LEU A 320 -4.77 8.36 32.19
C LEU A 320 -5.77 8.72 31.09
N HIS A 321 -6.59 7.77 30.63
CA HIS A 321 -7.68 8.01 29.68
C HIS A 321 -8.69 9.02 30.22
N LYS A 322 -9.06 8.92 31.51
CA LYS A 322 -9.93 9.90 32.17
C LYS A 322 -9.27 11.28 32.26
N LYS A 323 -7.97 11.36 32.58
CA LYS A 323 -7.20 12.60 32.62
C LYS A 323 -7.15 13.26 31.24
N ALA A 324 -6.78 12.51 30.19
CA ALA A 324 -6.76 12.99 28.81
C ALA A 324 -8.14 13.52 28.39
N LYS A 325 -9.21 12.72 28.59
CA LYS A 325 -10.58 13.11 28.26
C LYS A 325 -11.04 14.37 28.99
N MET A 326 -10.65 14.55 30.26
CA MET A 326 -10.96 15.76 31.04
C MET A 326 -10.30 17.01 30.44
N ILE A 327 -9.02 16.92 30.07
CA ILE A 327 -8.26 18.02 29.43
C ILE A 327 -8.90 18.37 28.09
N ILE A 328 -9.17 17.36 27.26
CA ILE A 328 -9.78 17.54 25.94
C ILE A 328 -11.17 18.18 26.05
N ASN A 329 -12.03 17.69 26.95
CA ASN A 329 -13.36 18.27 27.15
C ASN A 329 -13.31 19.72 27.64
N LYS A 330 -12.35 20.05 28.51
CA LYS A 330 -12.15 21.43 28.98
C LYS A 330 -11.78 22.36 27.83
N LEU A 331 -10.85 21.95 26.96
CA LEU A 331 -10.33 22.78 25.86
C LEU A 331 -11.28 22.85 24.66
N THR A 332 -12.17 21.86 24.51
CA THR A 332 -13.24 21.87 23.49
C THR A 332 -14.54 22.53 23.97
N GLY A 333 -14.62 22.92 25.25
CA GLY A 333 -15.85 23.46 25.84
C GLY A 333 -16.97 22.42 26.04
N ASN A 334 -16.66 21.12 25.95
CA ASN A 334 -17.61 20.03 26.15
C ASN A 334 -17.85 19.72 27.63
N ASN A 335 -18.48 20.68 28.32
CA ASN A 335 -18.71 20.65 29.77
C ASN A 335 -19.67 19.56 30.27
N HIS A 336 -20.36 18.86 29.36
CA HIS A 336 -21.34 17.83 29.69
C HIS A 336 -20.81 16.40 29.50
N GLY A 337 -19.55 16.23 29.10
CA GLY A 337 -18.95 14.92 28.87
C GLY A 337 -19.63 14.10 27.76
N LYS A 338 -20.26 14.79 26.79
CA LYS A 338 -20.84 14.13 25.61
C LYS A 338 -19.72 13.48 24.79
N LYS A 339 -20.06 12.44 24.02
CA LYS A 339 -19.11 11.87 23.06
C LYS A 339 -18.81 12.93 22.00
N LEU A 340 -17.54 13.22 21.77
CA LEU A 340 -17.06 14.13 20.73
C LEU A 340 -16.95 13.40 19.40
N SER A 341 -17.28 14.10 18.32
CA SER A 341 -16.96 13.75 16.94
C SER A 341 -15.73 14.52 16.47
N GLU A 342 -15.06 14.04 15.41
CA GLU A 342 -13.87 14.71 14.88
C GLU A 342 -14.15 16.13 14.35
N ASN A 343 -15.36 16.37 13.85
CA ASN A 343 -15.79 17.67 13.35
C ASN A 343 -15.96 18.72 14.47
N GLU A 344 -16.06 18.28 15.72
CA GLU A 344 -16.09 19.17 16.89
C GLU A 344 -14.68 19.58 17.35
N ILE A 345 -13.63 18.91 16.86
CA ILE A 345 -12.23 19.25 17.14
C ILE A 345 -11.74 20.32 16.16
N ASN A 346 -11.98 21.59 16.50
CA ASN A 346 -11.57 22.74 15.68
C ASN A 346 -10.25 23.39 16.16
N ASN A 347 -9.82 23.12 17.39
CA ASN A 347 -8.62 23.68 18.02
C ASN A 347 -7.60 22.58 18.39
N GLN A 348 -7.33 21.66 17.44
CA GLN A 348 -6.46 20.49 17.65
C GLN A 348 -5.10 20.86 18.25
N GLY A 349 -4.43 21.90 17.73
CA GLY A 349 -3.14 22.36 18.24
C GLY A 349 -3.19 22.79 19.71
N GLU A 350 -4.22 23.52 20.14
CA GLU A 350 -4.38 23.93 21.55
C GLU A 350 -4.61 22.74 22.47
N ILE A 351 -5.41 21.77 22.03
CA ILE A 351 -5.65 20.52 22.76
C ILE A 351 -4.34 19.75 22.96
N ILE A 352 -3.55 19.62 21.89
CA ILE A 352 -2.24 18.95 21.92
C ILE A 352 -1.32 19.65 22.93
N GLN A 353 -1.21 20.98 22.87
CA GLN A 353 -0.37 21.74 23.81
C GLN A 353 -0.85 21.59 25.26
N GLY A 354 -2.16 21.59 25.50
CA GLY A 354 -2.71 21.35 26.83
C GLY A 354 -2.43 19.95 27.38
N LEU A 355 -2.50 18.92 26.53
CA LEU A 355 -2.12 17.56 26.89
C LEU A 355 -0.63 17.46 27.21
N ILE A 356 0.22 17.99 26.34
CA ILE A 356 1.69 17.98 26.50
C ILE A 356 2.10 18.71 27.79
N HIS A 357 1.49 19.86 28.10
CA HIS A 357 1.75 20.61 29.34
C HIS A 357 1.48 19.77 30.60
N GLU A 358 0.43 18.95 30.55
CA GLU A 358 0.05 18.02 31.62
C GLU A 358 0.84 16.70 31.59
N GLY A 359 1.86 16.58 30.73
CA GLY A 359 2.70 15.41 30.56
C GLY A 359 2.05 14.28 29.76
N MET A 360 0.91 14.51 29.12
CA MET A 360 0.11 13.47 28.47
C MET A 360 0.57 13.23 27.03
N TRP A 361 1.14 12.04 26.79
CA TRP A 361 1.61 11.63 25.47
C TRP A 361 1.05 10.25 25.09
N PRO A 362 0.43 10.07 23.92
CA PRO A 362 0.12 8.74 23.40
C PRO A 362 1.42 7.93 23.29
N ALA A 363 1.38 6.66 23.67
CA ALA A 363 2.52 5.76 23.54
C ALA A 363 2.90 5.64 22.04
N PRO A 364 4.18 5.80 21.68
CA PRO A 364 4.60 5.66 20.30
C PRO A 364 4.44 4.21 19.82
N GLY A 365 4.54 4.01 18.49
CA GLY A 365 4.90 2.73 17.94
C GLY A 365 6.26 2.27 18.48
N GLY A 366 6.52 0.97 18.43
CA GLY A 366 7.85 0.44 18.73
C GLY A 366 8.78 0.42 17.52
N ALA A 367 9.97 -0.13 17.72
CA ALA A 367 10.91 -0.42 16.64
C ALA A 367 10.53 -1.69 15.86
N TRP A 368 10.96 -1.79 14.60
CA TRP A 368 10.64 -2.86 13.66
C TRP A 368 10.79 -4.28 14.23
N CYS A 369 11.78 -4.53 15.08
CA CYS A 369 12.04 -5.84 15.74
C CYS A 369 11.87 -5.82 17.26
N SER A 370 11.18 -4.81 17.80
CA SER A 370 10.93 -4.71 19.24
C SER A 370 9.76 -5.59 19.70
N ALA A 371 9.85 -5.99 20.98
CA ALA A 371 8.81 -6.66 21.75
C ALA A 371 8.45 -5.80 22.98
N GLY A 372 7.26 -6.03 23.54
CA GLY A 372 6.77 -5.30 24.69
C GLY A 372 6.30 -3.89 24.37
N VAL A 373 6.62 -2.96 25.26
CA VAL A 373 6.21 -1.56 25.20
C VAL A 373 7.42 -0.63 25.06
N PRO A 374 7.26 0.56 24.46
CA PRO A 374 8.30 1.58 24.46
C PRO A 374 8.67 2.01 25.88
N ILE A 375 9.96 2.27 26.12
CA ILE A 375 10.49 2.63 27.43
C ILE A 375 10.88 4.10 27.43
N PHE A 376 10.24 4.91 28.27
CA PHE A 376 10.58 6.33 28.39
C PHE A 376 12.04 6.48 28.84
N ASP A 377 12.82 7.24 28.06
CA ASP A 377 14.22 7.48 28.33
C ASP A 377 14.43 8.82 29.04
N LYS A 378 14.01 9.90 28.36
CA LYS A 378 14.10 11.29 28.80
C LYS A 378 13.25 12.19 27.89
N MET A 379 13.18 13.48 28.20
CA MET A 379 12.78 14.48 27.22
C MET A 379 13.96 14.88 26.33
N THR A 380 13.68 15.29 25.10
CA THR A 380 14.69 15.93 24.23
C THR A 380 15.24 17.20 24.84
N GLU A 381 16.44 17.61 24.41
CA GLU A 381 16.97 18.93 24.76
C GLU A 381 15.98 20.03 24.31
N GLY A 382 15.66 20.94 25.23
CA GLY A 382 14.60 21.92 25.06
C GLY A 382 13.19 21.43 25.44
N ALA A 383 13.08 20.19 25.92
CA ALA A 383 11.86 19.55 26.42
C ALA A 383 10.69 19.52 25.41
N SER A 384 11.00 19.39 24.11
CA SER A 384 10.01 19.47 23.03
C SER A 384 9.19 18.19 22.87
N TYR A 385 9.79 17.01 23.08
CA TYR A 385 9.10 15.73 23.03
C TYR A 385 9.83 14.65 23.85
N PRO A 386 9.12 13.60 24.32
CA PRO A 386 9.75 12.46 24.98
C PRO A 386 10.47 11.55 23.98
N THR A 387 11.63 11.05 24.38
CA THR A 387 12.38 10.00 23.66
C THR A 387 12.14 8.65 24.31
N PHE A 388 12.14 7.59 23.50
CA PHE A 388 11.91 6.23 23.95
C PHE A 388 13.03 5.31 23.51
N LYS A 389 13.36 4.34 24.35
CA LYS A 389 14.16 3.16 23.99
C LYS A 389 13.23 1.98 23.72
N HIS A 390 13.65 1.13 22.80
CA HIS A 390 12.90 -0.06 22.36
C HIS A 390 13.78 -1.28 22.50
N TYR A 391 13.22 -2.36 23.04
CA TYR A 391 13.97 -3.58 23.34
C TYR A 391 13.36 -4.79 22.64
N LYS A 392 14.21 -5.78 22.35
CA LYS A 392 13.78 -7.13 21.95
C LYS A 392 13.43 -7.96 23.18
N PHE A 393 12.81 -9.13 23.00
CA PHE A 393 12.40 -10.02 24.09
C PHE A 393 13.57 -10.56 24.95
N ASP A 394 14.79 -10.52 24.43
CA ASP A 394 16.04 -10.91 25.12
C ASP A 394 16.75 -9.72 25.81
N GLY A 395 16.22 -8.50 25.65
CA GLY A 395 16.73 -7.29 26.29
C GLY A 395 17.69 -6.44 25.44
N ASP A 396 17.93 -6.84 24.18
CA ASP A 396 18.77 -6.08 23.24
C ASP A 396 18.10 -4.76 22.84
N ASP A 397 18.89 -3.67 22.81
CA ASP A 397 18.43 -2.35 22.40
C ASP A 397 18.33 -2.29 20.86
N VAL A 398 17.10 -2.09 20.39
CA VAL A 398 16.73 -2.02 18.97
C VAL A 398 16.20 -0.65 18.58
N THR A 399 16.43 0.38 19.40
CA THR A 399 15.93 1.75 19.21
C THR A 399 16.31 2.34 17.86
N LYS A 400 17.47 1.96 17.30
CA LYS A 400 17.91 2.40 15.97
C LYS A 400 16.97 2.00 14.82
N PHE A 401 16.07 1.04 15.05
CA PHE A 401 15.07 0.59 14.09
C PHE A 401 13.67 1.19 14.36
N ALA A 402 13.57 2.21 15.22
CA ALA A 402 12.33 2.93 15.48
C ALA A 402 12.06 3.96 14.37
N ASN A 403 11.22 3.57 13.42
CA ASN A 403 10.76 4.43 12.32
C ASN A 403 9.32 4.94 12.52
N LEU A 404 8.63 4.53 13.60
CA LEU A 404 7.21 4.81 13.86
C LEU A 404 6.94 5.59 15.17
N ASP A 405 7.94 6.29 15.71
CA ASP A 405 7.82 7.02 16.99
C ASP A 405 6.81 8.18 16.97
N CYS A 406 6.36 8.58 15.77
CA CYS A 406 5.32 9.57 15.50
C CYS A 406 3.90 8.99 15.36
N GLN A 407 3.78 7.65 15.30
CA GLN A 407 2.50 6.93 15.27
C GLN A 407 2.14 6.40 16.65
N THR A 408 0.87 6.08 16.88
CA THR A 408 0.39 5.35 18.05
C THR A 408 -0.44 4.13 17.60
N PRO A 409 -0.12 2.93 18.11
CA PRO A 409 -0.88 1.72 17.81
C PRO A 409 -2.17 1.69 18.62
N TYR A 410 -3.22 1.08 18.05
CA TYR A 410 -4.44 0.84 18.81
C TYR A 410 -4.17 -0.11 19.98
N TYR A 411 -4.76 0.20 21.14
CA TYR A 411 -4.58 -0.55 22.39
C TYR A 411 -5.37 -1.87 22.39
N PHE A 412 -5.00 -2.80 21.51
CA PHE A 412 -5.67 -4.08 21.32
C PHE A 412 -5.42 -5.11 22.43
N VAL A 413 -4.27 -5.03 23.11
CA VAL A 413 -3.83 -6.04 24.09
C VAL A 413 -3.24 -5.39 25.33
N CYS A 414 -3.63 -5.89 26.50
CA CYS A 414 -3.00 -5.64 27.78
C CYS A 414 -1.73 -6.51 27.88
N LEU A 415 -0.58 -5.97 27.50
CA LEU A 415 0.67 -6.75 27.40
C LEU A 415 1.16 -7.30 28.74
N GLU A 416 0.72 -6.73 29.86
CA GLU A 416 1.04 -7.22 31.20
C GLU A 416 0.44 -8.62 31.50
N ASN A 417 -0.58 -9.05 30.73
CA ASN A 417 -1.25 -10.34 30.95
C ASN A 417 -1.77 -11.03 29.67
N GLY A 418 -1.51 -10.46 28.49
CA GLY A 418 -1.93 -11.00 27.20
C GLY A 418 -3.45 -10.90 26.90
N LYS A 419 -4.25 -10.25 27.75
CA LYS A 419 -5.70 -10.15 27.54
C LYS A 419 -6.02 -9.12 26.46
N TYR A 420 -6.91 -9.50 25.56
CA TYR A 420 -7.46 -8.61 24.53
C TYR A 420 -8.36 -7.53 25.13
N ASN A 421 -8.21 -6.31 24.64
CA ASN A 421 -9.08 -5.18 24.91
C ASN A 421 -10.23 -5.16 23.89
N ASN A 422 -11.30 -5.89 24.22
CA ASN A 422 -12.41 -6.11 23.30
C ASN A 422 -13.15 -4.82 22.90
N ASP A 423 -13.15 -3.79 23.75
CA ASP A 423 -13.79 -2.51 23.45
C ASP A 423 -13.06 -1.77 22.32
N VAL A 424 -11.72 -1.76 22.36
CA VAL A 424 -10.89 -1.16 21.31
C VAL A 424 -10.93 -1.99 20.03
N ILE A 425 -10.93 -3.31 20.13
CA ILE A 425 -11.11 -4.19 18.96
C ILE A 425 -12.45 -3.92 18.28
N LYS A 426 -13.53 -3.82 19.07
CA LYS A 426 -14.86 -3.49 18.55
C LYS A 426 -14.87 -2.10 17.90
N PHE A 427 -14.29 -1.11 18.55
CA PHE A 427 -14.16 0.24 18.00
C PHE A 427 -13.46 0.22 16.64
N PHE A 428 -12.31 -0.44 16.54
CA PHE A 428 -11.54 -0.50 15.29
C PHE A 428 -12.32 -1.20 14.16
N ILE A 429 -12.96 -2.33 14.45
CA ILE A 429 -13.77 -3.04 13.44
C ILE A 429 -14.96 -2.19 13.00
N ASP A 430 -15.67 -1.55 13.93
CA ASP A 430 -16.79 -0.67 13.61
C ASP A 430 -16.32 0.55 12.80
N TYR A 431 -15.14 1.11 13.13
CA TYR A 431 -14.52 2.21 12.39
C TYR A 431 -14.19 1.79 10.94
N MET A 432 -13.58 0.62 10.73
CA MET A 432 -13.30 0.09 9.39
C MET A 432 -14.58 -0.21 8.58
N LYS A 433 -15.64 -0.71 9.25
CA LYS A 433 -16.95 -0.90 8.61
C LYS A 433 -17.58 0.42 8.16
N ASN A 434 -17.51 1.45 9.01
CA ASN A 434 -18.01 2.77 8.65
C ASN A 434 -17.22 3.37 7.49
N LEU A 435 -15.90 3.23 7.48
CA LEU A 435 -15.05 3.67 6.37
C LEU A 435 -15.43 2.96 5.05
N GLN A 436 -15.65 1.64 5.11
CA GLN A 436 -16.14 0.88 3.96
C GLN A 436 -17.52 1.37 3.51
N GLU A 437 -18.46 1.59 4.43
CA GLU A 437 -19.81 2.08 4.10
C GLU A 437 -19.79 3.47 3.47
N GLU A 438 -18.95 4.35 4.00
CA GLU A 438 -18.86 5.75 3.63
C GLU A 438 -18.33 5.96 2.20
N PHE A 439 -17.32 5.18 1.81
CA PHE A 439 -16.68 5.29 0.49
C PHE A 439 -17.01 4.12 -0.45
N ASN A 440 -17.72 3.10 0.03
CA ASN A 440 -18.10 1.90 -0.70
C ASN A 440 -16.91 1.12 -1.30
N PHE A 441 -15.80 1.01 -0.57
CA PHE A 441 -14.64 0.22 -1.03
C PHE A 441 -14.97 -1.26 -1.24
N ASP A 442 -14.31 -1.89 -2.21
CA ASP A 442 -14.41 -3.31 -2.57
C ASP A 442 -13.36 -4.19 -1.85
N GLY A 443 -12.37 -3.57 -1.21
CA GLY A 443 -11.34 -4.27 -0.46
C GLY A 443 -10.44 -3.34 0.34
N PHE A 444 -9.64 -3.93 1.22
CA PHE A 444 -8.61 -3.23 1.98
C PHE A 444 -7.25 -3.87 1.78
N ARG A 445 -6.21 -3.04 1.70
CA ARG A 445 -4.82 -3.43 1.98
C ARG A 445 -4.51 -2.98 3.40
N VAL A 446 -3.90 -3.87 4.19
CA VAL A 446 -3.45 -3.55 5.55
C VAL A 446 -1.94 -3.33 5.53
N ASP A 447 -1.53 -2.11 5.87
CA ASP A 447 -0.13 -1.67 5.95
C ASP A 447 0.57 -2.18 7.22
N HIS A 448 1.88 -2.33 7.15
CA HIS A 448 2.77 -2.61 8.27
C HIS A 448 2.46 -3.89 9.05
N ILE A 449 2.21 -4.99 8.33
CA ILE A 449 1.90 -6.29 8.92
C ILE A 449 2.88 -7.41 8.56
N ASP A 450 4.15 -7.09 8.27
CA ASP A 450 5.18 -8.09 7.94
C ASP A 450 5.65 -8.91 9.17
N HIS A 451 5.53 -8.33 10.37
CA HIS A 451 6.04 -8.88 11.64
C HIS A 451 4.93 -9.16 12.67
N ILE A 452 3.84 -9.83 12.27
CA ILE A 452 2.68 -10.06 13.18
C ILE A 452 2.77 -11.36 13.98
N VAL A 453 3.32 -12.42 13.38
CA VAL A 453 3.32 -13.79 13.94
C VAL A 453 4.71 -14.34 14.23
N ASP A 454 5.71 -13.46 14.20
CA ASP A 454 7.11 -13.81 14.45
C ASP A 454 7.46 -13.80 15.95
N GLU A 455 8.71 -14.13 16.24
CA GLU A 455 9.23 -14.25 17.61
C GLU A 455 9.19 -12.95 18.43
N VAL A 456 9.08 -11.78 17.78
CA VAL A 456 9.04 -10.48 18.46
C VAL A 456 7.61 -9.97 18.67
N SER A 457 6.61 -10.60 18.05
CA SER A 457 5.21 -10.17 18.14
C SER A 457 4.28 -11.16 18.81
N GLU A 458 4.59 -12.46 18.75
CA GLU A 458 3.78 -13.50 19.39
C GLU A 458 4.66 -14.57 20.06
N LYS A 459 4.27 -14.99 21.27
CA LYS A 459 4.88 -16.12 21.97
C LYS A 459 3.80 -17.08 22.44
N ASP A 460 3.89 -18.35 22.01
CA ASP A 460 2.93 -19.41 22.35
C ASP A 460 1.45 -19.02 22.08
N GLY A 461 1.23 -18.22 21.03
CA GLY A 461 -0.09 -17.71 20.67
C GLY A 461 -0.57 -16.47 21.42
N VAL A 462 0.26 -15.93 22.31
CA VAL A 462 -0.01 -14.71 23.10
C VAL A 462 0.73 -13.52 22.48
N PRO A 463 0.04 -12.42 22.15
CA PRO A 463 0.70 -11.23 21.63
C PRO A 463 1.63 -10.61 22.69
N ILE A 464 2.85 -10.29 22.28
CA ILE A 464 3.88 -9.70 23.14
C ILE A 464 4.32 -8.31 22.68
N SER A 465 3.83 -7.80 21.55
CA SER A 465 4.18 -6.47 21.02
C SER A 465 2.97 -5.56 20.86
N TYR A 466 3.24 -4.30 20.50
CA TYR A 466 2.24 -3.28 20.23
C TYR A 466 1.49 -3.47 18.90
N ARG A 467 1.94 -4.39 18.03
CA ARG A 467 1.39 -4.60 16.69
C ARG A 467 -0.01 -5.18 16.72
N ALA A 468 -0.76 -5.02 15.62
CA ALA A 468 -2.09 -5.62 15.47
C ALA A 468 -2.01 -7.16 15.58
N PRO A 469 -2.61 -7.77 16.60
CA PRO A 469 -2.52 -9.22 16.77
C PRO A 469 -3.22 -9.97 15.64
N ARG A 470 -2.71 -11.15 15.27
CA ARG A 470 -3.35 -12.03 14.25
C ARG A 470 -4.86 -12.22 14.46
N LYS A 471 -5.27 -12.37 15.72
CA LYS A 471 -6.69 -12.53 16.09
C LYS A 471 -7.54 -11.33 15.68
N VAL A 472 -7.02 -10.12 15.87
CA VAL A 472 -7.73 -8.88 15.54
C VAL A 472 -7.89 -8.74 14.03
N LEU A 473 -6.83 -9.04 13.27
CA LEU A 473 -6.87 -9.03 11.81
C LEU A 473 -7.85 -10.08 11.25
N GLY A 474 -7.85 -11.30 11.80
CA GLY A 474 -8.83 -12.33 11.46
C GLY A 474 -10.28 -11.93 11.77
N MET A 475 -10.51 -11.25 12.90
CA MET A 475 -11.82 -10.70 13.26
C MET A 475 -12.26 -9.59 12.30
N LEU A 476 -11.36 -8.67 11.93
CA LEU A 476 -11.64 -7.62 10.94
C LEU A 476 -12.04 -8.23 9.60
N ASN A 477 -11.19 -9.08 9.04
CA ASN A 477 -11.41 -9.67 7.72
C ASN A 477 -12.68 -10.52 7.68
N SER A 478 -12.98 -11.27 8.75
CA SER A 478 -14.26 -11.99 8.90
C SER A 478 -15.45 -11.04 8.86
N ALA A 479 -15.38 -9.95 9.64
CA ALA A 479 -16.47 -9.00 9.79
C ALA A 479 -16.77 -8.21 8.50
N MET A 480 -15.74 -7.95 7.68
CA MET A 480 -15.91 -7.36 6.35
C MET A 480 -16.58 -8.34 5.39
N LYS A 481 -16.11 -9.59 5.35
CA LYS A 481 -16.60 -10.64 4.44
C LYS A 481 -17.99 -11.15 4.78
N GLU A 482 -18.39 -11.14 6.06
CA GLU A 482 -19.75 -11.48 6.48
C GLU A 482 -20.79 -10.56 5.82
N LYS A 483 -20.47 -9.27 5.73
CA LYS A 483 -21.35 -8.26 5.12
C LYS A 483 -21.22 -8.23 3.59
N ILE A 484 -19.99 -8.37 3.09
CA ILE A 484 -19.64 -8.25 1.67
C ILE A 484 -18.79 -9.46 1.31
N PRO A 485 -19.40 -10.58 0.87
CA PRO A 485 -18.67 -11.83 0.63
C PRO A 485 -17.49 -11.72 -0.33
N TYR A 486 -17.58 -10.82 -1.32
CA TYR A 486 -16.52 -10.58 -2.30
C TYR A 486 -15.43 -9.60 -1.84
N PHE A 487 -15.49 -9.08 -0.61
CA PHE A 487 -14.54 -8.09 -0.12
C PHE A 487 -13.13 -8.66 -0.07
N ALA A 488 -12.20 -8.03 -0.80
CA ALA A 488 -10.83 -8.49 -0.89
C ALA A 488 -9.95 -7.88 0.22
N THR A 489 -9.01 -8.68 0.72
CA THR A 489 -8.09 -8.29 1.80
C THR A 489 -6.65 -8.61 1.40
N LEU A 490 -5.83 -7.56 1.33
CA LEU A 490 -4.39 -7.62 1.06
C LEU A 490 -3.59 -7.44 2.35
N ALA A 491 -2.53 -8.23 2.48
CA ALA A 491 -1.54 -8.07 3.53
C ALA A 491 -0.21 -7.60 2.95
N GLU A 492 0.36 -6.52 3.50
CA GLU A 492 1.79 -6.24 3.30
C GLU A 492 2.63 -7.24 4.09
N TYR A 493 3.10 -8.29 3.43
CA TYR A 493 3.87 -9.37 4.05
C TYR A 493 4.94 -9.86 3.07
N MET A 494 6.19 -9.44 3.29
CA MET A 494 7.37 -9.64 2.44
C MET A 494 7.89 -11.10 2.45
N LEU A 495 7.05 -12.07 2.80
CA LEU A 495 7.23 -13.52 2.61
C LEU A 495 8.47 -14.17 3.28
N TRP A 496 9.16 -13.50 4.20
CA TRP A 496 10.42 -13.99 4.79
C TRP A 496 10.32 -15.42 5.35
N ASP A 497 9.46 -15.62 6.35
CA ASP A 497 9.34 -16.88 7.11
C ASP A 497 8.25 -17.82 6.57
N ASN A 498 7.69 -17.55 5.39
CA ASN A 498 6.67 -18.38 4.74
C ASN A 498 5.41 -18.69 5.59
N PHE A 499 4.93 -17.73 6.37
CA PHE A 499 3.73 -17.84 7.24
C PHE A 499 2.38 -17.85 6.46
N TYR A 500 2.30 -18.57 5.34
CA TYR A 500 1.12 -18.55 4.47
C TYR A 500 -0.13 -19.02 5.21
N LYS A 501 0.01 -20.02 6.09
CA LYS A 501 -1.11 -20.54 6.87
C LYS A 501 -1.66 -19.46 7.81
N GLU A 502 -0.81 -18.76 8.53
CA GLU A 502 -1.20 -17.76 9.52
C GLU A 502 -1.93 -16.60 8.84
N TYR A 503 -1.39 -16.07 7.75
CA TYR A 503 -2.02 -14.96 7.03
C TYR A 503 -3.31 -15.38 6.32
N HIS A 504 -3.33 -16.53 5.66
CA HIS A 504 -4.50 -16.95 4.89
C HIS A 504 -5.59 -17.61 5.75
N GLN A 505 -5.22 -18.53 6.65
CA GLN A 505 -6.19 -19.32 7.42
C GLN A 505 -6.59 -18.62 8.71
N ASP A 506 -5.65 -18.06 9.47
CA ASP A 506 -5.96 -17.46 10.77
C ASP A 506 -6.41 -16.00 10.63
N MET A 507 -5.74 -15.24 9.77
CA MET A 507 -6.05 -13.82 9.53
C MET A 507 -6.99 -13.60 8.35
N HIS A 508 -7.26 -14.62 7.52
CA HIS A 508 -8.19 -14.55 6.40
C HIS A 508 -7.84 -13.54 5.31
N PHE A 509 -6.55 -13.28 5.06
CA PHE A 509 -6.12 -12.53 3.88
C PHE A 509 -6.28 -13.34 2.59
N ASP A 510 -6.58 -12.65 1.48
CA ASP A 510 -6.79 -13.26 0.16
C ASP A 510 -5.55 -13.12 -0.73
N LEU A 511 -4.80 -12.03 -0.53
CA LEU A 511 -3.61 -11.71 -1.30
C LEU A 511 -2.50 -11.25 -0.34
N LEU A 512 -1.30 -11.80 -0.52
CA LEU A 512 -0.09 -11.36 0.16
C LEU A 512 0.73 -10.49 -0.79
N TRP A 513 1.28 -9.40 -0.29
CA TRP A 513 2.20 -8.55 -1.03
C TRP A 513 3.58 -9.18 -1.03
N GLY A 514 4.03 -9.71 -2.17
CA GLY A 514 5.28 -10.46 -2.24
C GLY A 514 6.56 -9.62 -2.04
N ASN A 515 7.70 -10.30 -1.94
CA ASN A 515 9.04 -9.72 -1.83
C ASN A 515 9.65 -9.25 -3.15
N ASP A 516 8.85 -9.08 -4.20
CA ASP A 516 9.31 -8.81 -5.56
C ASP A 516 10.13 -7.52 -5.71
N ILE A 517 9.93 -6.54 -4.82
CA ILE A 517 10.69 -5.28 -4.83
C ILE A 517 12.02 -5.44 -4.10
N VAL A 518 12.00 -5.88 -2.85
CA VAL A 518 13.22 -6.07 -2.05
C VAL A 518 14.14 -7.14 -2.64
N SER A 519 13.58 -8.14 -3.32
CA SER A 519 14.32 -9.24 -3.96
C SER A 519 14.44 -9.09 -5.48
N GLN A 520 14.20 -7.92 -6.05
CA GLN A 520 14.12 -7.71 -7.51
C GLN A 520 15.25 -8.39 -8.30
N SER A 521 16.49 -8.21 -7.85
CA SER A 521 17.71 -8.74 -8.48
C SER A 521 17.85 -10.26 -8.44
N TYR A 522 17.02 -10.94 -7.66
CA TYR A 522 16.97 -12.39 -7.53
C TYR A 522 15.70 -12.99 -8.13
N LYS A 523 14.75 -12.17 -8.62
CA LYS A 523 13.52 -12.62 -9.26
C LYS A 523 13.75 -12.94 -10.74
N THR A 524 14.54 -13.98 -11.02
CA THR A 524 14.68 -14.57 -12.35
C THR A 524 13.37 -15.26 -12.79
N PRO A 525 13.18 -15.55 -14.09
CA PRO A 525 12.03 -16.35 -14.53
C PRO A 525 11.90 -17.70 -13.83
N GLU A 526 13.01 -18.38 -13.58
CA GLU A 526 13.02 -19.63 -12.80
C GLU A 526 12.58 -19.42 -11.36
N ALA A 527 13.09 -18.40 -10.66
CA ALA A 527 12.67 -18.10 -9.29
C ALA A 527 11.15 -17.79 -9.21
N ILE A 528 10.59 -17.10 -10.21
CA ILE A 528 9.14 -16.83 -10.28
C ILE A 528 8.36 -18.13 -10.53
N ALA A 529 8.86 -19.03 -11.36
CA ALA A 529 8.25 -20.34 -11.58
C ALA A 529 8.29 -21.22 -10.32
N GLU A 530 9.37 -21.16 -9.56
CA GLU A 530 9.50 -21.81 -8.24
C GLU A 530 8.53 -21.22 -7.21
N ASP A 531 8.41 -19.88 -7.14
CA ASP A 531 7.42 -19.21 -6.29
C ASP A 531 6.00 -19.68 -6.61
N ASN A 532 5.67 -19.78 -7.91
CA ASN A 532 4.38 -20.27 -8.38
C ASN A 532 4.15 -21.72 -7.96
N LEU A 533 5.15 -22.60 -8.09
CA LEU A 533 5.07 -23.98 -7.64
C LEU A 533 4.84 -24.06 -6.12
N TYR A 534 5.55 -23.25 -5.34
CA TYR A 534 5.40 -23.21 -3.88
C TYR A 534 3.97 -22.79 -3.47
N LEU A 535 3.44 -21.72 -4.09
CA LEU A 535 2.07 -21.29 -3.89
C LEU A 535 1.04 -22.36 -4.32
N ALA A 536 1.27 -23.01 -5.46
CA ALA A 536 0.40 -24.06 -5.96
C ALA A 536 0.35 -25.27 -5.01
N ASN A 537 1.48 -25.67 -4.45
CA ASN A 537 1.57 -26.73 -3.45
C ASN A 537 0.81 -26.37 -2.17
N TYR A 538 0.99 -25.14 -1.67
CA TYR A 538 0.25 -24.65 -0.52
C TYR A 538 -1.27 -24.70 -0.77
N ASN A 539 -1.74 -24.14 -1.89
CA ASN A 539 -3.17 -24.10 -2.22
C ASN A 539 -3.77 -25.46 -2.47
N SER A 540 -3.02 -26.40 -3.06
CA SER A 540 -3.47 -27.78 -3.27
C SER A 540 -3.66 -28.54 -1.95
N SER A 541 -2.91 -28.16 -0.90
CA SER A 541 -3.02 -28.76 0.44
C SER A 541 -4.05 -28.07 1.35
N SER A 542 -4.44 -26.84 1.01
CA SER A 542 -5.34 -26.02 1.81
C SER A 542 -6.79 -26.51 1.75
N LYS A 543 -7.50 -26.42 2.87
CA LYS A 543 -8.92 -26.79 2.98
C LYS A 543 -9.89 -25.61 2.75
N LYS A 544 -9.37 -24.41 2.46
CA LYS A 544 -10.20 -23.23 2.20
C LYS A 544 -10.83 -23.28 0.81
N SER A 545 -12.01 -22.68 0.69
CA SER A 545 -12.75 -22.57 -0.58
C SER A 545 -12.10 -21.59 -1.56
N THR A 546 -11.44 -20.55 -1.06
CA THR A 546 -10.73 -19.54 -1.85
C THR A 546 -9.22 -19.79 -1.70
N PRO A 547 -8.46 -19.88 -2.80
CA PRO A 547 -7.01 -20.04 -2.73
C PRO A 547 -6.36 -18.76 -2.18
N LEU A 548 -5.16 -18.89 -1.63
CA LEU A 548 -4.29 -17.74 -1.38
C LEU A 548 -3.65 -17.30 -2.70
N SER A 549 -3.43 -16.00 -2.86
CA SER A 549 -2.62 -15.46 -3.95
C SER A 549 -1.44 -14.67 -3.40
N ILE A 550 -0.40 -14.51 -4.20
CA ILE A 550 0.73 -13.62 -3.91
C ILE A 550 0.84 -12.61 -5.06
N LEU A 551 0.85 -11.33 -4.73
CA LEU A 551 0.93 -10.27 -5.72
C LEU A 551 2.25 -10.36 -6.50
N LYS A 552 2.22 -10.08 -7.82
CA LYS A 552 3.42 -9.79 -8.60
C LYS A 552 3.62 -8.27 -8.59
N THR A 553 4.58 -7.78 -7.82
CA THR A 553 4.75 -6.33 -7.62
C THR A 553 5.75 -5.75 -8.61
N TYR A 554 5.22 -5.16 -9.71
CA TYR A 554 6.05 -4.43 -10.68
C TYR A 554 6.71 -3.23 -10.02
N ASN A 555 5.95 -2.43 -9.26
CA ASN A 555 6.47 -1.34 -8.44
C ASN A 555 5.59 -1.13 -7.20
N ASN A 556 6.07 -0.38 -6.23
CA ASN A 556 5.31 0.09 -5.08
C ASN A 556 5.80 1.44 -4.52
N GLN A 557 5.07 1.97 -3.55
CA GLN A 557 5.43 3.21 -2.87
C GLN A 557 6.77 3.14 -2.11
N ASP A 558 7.23 1.95 -1.73
CA ASP A 558 8.45 1.78 -0.93
C ASP A 558 9.71 1.57 -1.77
N GLY A 559 9.56 1.31 -3.07
CA GLY A 559 10.67 0.97 -3.96
C GLY A 559 11.71 2.08 -4.12
N GLU A 560 11.32 3.33 -3.83
CA GLU A 560 12.17 4.53 -3.90
C GLU A 560 12.99 4.79 -2.63
N PHE A 561 12.61 4.22 -1.47
CA PHE A 561 13.35 4.43 -0.23
C PHE A 561 14.81 4.04 -0.36
N GLU A 562 15.72 4.83 0.21
CA GLU A 562 17.17 4.60 0.11
C GLU A 562 17.58 3.18 0.53
N ALA A 563 16.95 2.65 1.59
CA ALA A 563 17.21 1.31 2.11
C ALA A 563 16.77 0.18 1.16
N ILE A 564 15.86 0.46 0.23
CA ILE A 564 15.35 -0.50 -0.75
C ILE A 564 15.97 -0.17 -2.11
N ASN A 565 15.62 0.97 -2.71
CA ASN A 565 16.18 1.49 -3.96
C ASN A 565 16.13 0.44 -5.08
N ARG A 566 14.93 -0.11 -5.32
CA ARG A 566 14.63 -1.19 -6.28
C ARG A 566 13.41 -0.87 -7.17
N TYR A 567 13.10 0.41 -7.38
CA TYR A 567 12.06 0.84 -8.32
C TYR A 567 12.43 0.50 -9.79
N PRO A 568 11.48 0.24 -10.71
CA PRO A 568 11.74 -0.18 -12.10
C PRO A 568 12.63 0.76 -12.92
N GLY A 569 12.56 2.07 -12.67
CA GLY A 569 13.38 3.06 -13.38
C GLY A 569 14.89 2.81 -13.32
N GLN A 570 15.37 2.09 -12.29
CA GLN A 570 16.79 1.70 -12.17
C GLN A 570 17.20 0.59 -13.16
N LEU A 571 16.24 -0.13 -13.75
CA LEU A 571 16.50 -1.22 -14.70
C LEU A 571 16.83 -0.73 -16.12
N GLY A 572 16.67 0.58 -16.36
CA GLY A 572 16.57 1.12 -17.71
C GLY A 572 15.24 0.79 -18.38
N GLU A 573 14.93 1.49 -19.48
CA GLU A 573 13.63 1.37 -20.17
C GLU A 573 13.33 -0.09 -20.59
N GLN A 574 14.29 -0.78 -21.21
CA GLN A 574 14.10 -2.16 -21.65
C GLN A 574 13.96 -3.12 -20.46
N GLY A 575 14.73 -2.93 -19.38
CA GLY A 575 14.63 -3.76 -18.18
C GLY A 575 13.30 -3.58 -17.45
N ALA A 576 12.81 -2.35 -17.37
CA ALA A 576 11.47 -2.05 -16.86
C ALA A 576 10.39 -2.73 -17.71
N LEU A 577 10.44 -2.59 -19.05
CA LEU A 577 9.48 -3.26 -19.93
C LEU A 577 9.54 -4.80 -19.80
N PHE A 578 10.73 -5.37 -19.69
CA PHE A 578 10.89 -6.81 -19.50
C PHE A 578 10.38 -7.27 -18.13
N LYS A 579 10.51 -6.47 -17.06
CA LYS A 579 9.91 -6.78 -15.76
C LYS A 579 8.37 -6.86 -15.88
N TRP A 580 7.75 -5.93 -16.60
CA TRP A 580 6.31 -5.97 -16.88
C TRP A 580 5.93 -7.23 -17.67
N PHE A 581 6.66 -7.49 -18.76
CA PHE A 581 6.46 -8.67 -19.60
C PHE A 581 6.59 -9.98 -18.84
N LYS A 582 7.68 -10.19 -18.08
CA LYS A 582 7.93 -11.46 -17.37
C LYS A 582 6.85 -11.76 -16.34
N TYR A 583 6.37 -10.76 -15.59
CA TYR A 583 5.29 -10.96 -14.62
C TYR A 583 3.97 -11.37 -15.29
N LYS A 584 3.70 -10.83 -16.48
CA LYS A 584 2.51 -11.17 -17.26
C LYS A 584 2.61 -12.52 -17.98
N PHE A 585 3.83 -12.96 -18.35
CA PHE A 585 4.08 -14.16 -19.15
C PHE A 585 4.59 -15.36 -18.34
N LEU A 586 4.63 -15.27 -17.01
CA LEU A 586 4.92 -16.39 -16.10
C LEU A 586 3.70 -16.73 -15.23
N PRO A 587 2.57 -17.18 -15.82
CA PRO A 587 1.39 -17.56 -15.04
C PRO A 587 1.64 -18.83 -14.23
N GLY A 588 1.09 -18.90 -13.02
CA GLY A 588 1.30 -20.02 -12.09
C GLY A 588 0.30 -21.17 -12.20
N GLY A 589 -0.60 -21.16 -13.19
CA GLY A 589 -1.63 -22.19 -13.31
C GLY A 589 -2.78 -22.04 -12.30
N ARG A 590 -3.71 -23.01 -12.31
CA ARG A 590 -4.99 -22.94 -11.57
C ARG A 590 -4.84 -22.66 -10.07
N ASN A 591 -3.80 -23.20 -9.44
CA ASN A 591 -3.60 -23.11 -7.98
C ASN A 591 -2.59 -22.03 -7.57
N ALA A 592 -2.07 -21.24 -8.51
CA ALA A 592 -1.14 -20.14 -8.22
C ALA A 592 -1.36 -18.97 -9.20
N GLN A 593 -2.62 -18.60 -9.42
CA GLN A 593 -2.93 -17.38 -10.17
C GLN A 593 -2.55 -16.15 -9.34
N ARG A 594 -1.98 -15.15 -10.00
CA ARG A 594 -1.44 -13.96 -9.36
C ARG A 594 -1.77 -12.70 -10.17
N PRO A 595 -2.33 -11.64 -9.56
CA PRO A 595 -2.47 -10.35 -10.20
C PRO A 595 -1.12 -9.62 -10.26
N VAL A 596 -1.03 -8.57 -11.09
CA VAL A 596 0.14 -7.68 -11.15
C VAL A 596 -0.22 -6.30 -10.61
N MET A 597 0.66 -5.69 -9.82
CA MET A 597 0.49 -4.31 -9.36
C MET A 597 1.60 -3.40 -9.86
N TYR A 598 1.22 -2.21 -10.31
CA TYR A 598 2.10 -1.11 -10.70
C TYR A 598 1.60 0.20 -10.08
N ILE A 599 2.42 1.25 -10.12
CA ILE A 599 2.09 2.56 -9.58
C ILE A 599 1.79 3.55 -10.71
N ASP A 600 1.05 4.61 -10.41
CA ASP A 600 0.92 5.73 -11.35
C ASP A 600 2.26 6.29 -11.81
N GLY A 601 2.41 6.47 -13.13
CA GLY A 601 3.62 6.97 -13.78
C GLY A 601 4.54 5.87 -14.32
N ASP A 602 4.40 4.62 -13.84
CA ASP A 602 5.17 3.47 -14.36
C ASP A 602 4.91 3.26 -15.85
N GLU A 603 3.65 3.41 -16.29
CA GLU A 603 3.23 3.17 -17.67
C GLU A 603 3.85 4.16 -18.66
N SER A 604 4.37 5.30 -18.19
CA SER A 604 5.09 6.29 -19.00
C SER A 604 6.58 6.36 -18.67
N PHE A 605 7.10 5.32 -18.02
CA PHE A 605 8.48 5.19 -17.57
C PHE A 605 8.96 6.36 -16.69
N THR A 606 8.04 6.90 -15.86
CA THR A 606 8.42 7.86 -14.82
C THR A 606 9.31 7.17 -13.80
N LYS A 607 10.55 7.64 -13.65
CA LYS A 607 11.58 6.91 -12.91
C LYS A 607 11.34 6.89 -11.41
N THR A 608 10.96 8.03 -10.83
CA THR A 608 10.72 8.21 -9.40
C THR A 608 9.69 9.32 -9.18
N GLY A 609 9.21 9.46 -7.96
CA GLY A 609 8.36 10.56 -7.52
C GLY A 609 7.21 10.13 -6.62
N MET A 610 6.93 8.83 -6.51
CA MET A 610 5.81 8.33 -5.72
C MET A 610 5.99 8.64 -4.24
N GLU A 611 7.17 8.35 -3.68
CA GLU A 611 7.48 8.67 -2.27
C GLU A 611 7.28 10.16 -1.99
N TYR A 612 7.78 11.01 -2.89
CA TYR A 612 7.69 12.46 -2.76
C TYR A 612 6.26 12.98 -2.75
N ILE A 613 5.40 12.54 -3.68
CA ILE A 613 4.00 12.99 -3.74
C ILE A 613 3.16 12.47 -2.57
N ILE A 614 3.48 11.27 -2.09
CA ILE A 614 2.88 10.64 -0.92
C ILE A 614 3.20 11.44 0.32
N GLY A 615 4.42 11.95 0.45
CA GLY A 615 4.75 12.81 1.56
C GLY A 615 4.09 14.18 1.47
N ASN A 616 4.17 14.83 0.31
CA ASN A 616 4.00 16.28 0.23
C ASN A 616 2.61 16.76 -0.23
N GLU A 617 1.70 15.87 -0.62
CA GLU A 617 0.40 16.25 -1.22
C GLU A 617 0.59 17.17 -2.44
N VAL A 618 1.38 16.72 -3.42
CA VAL A 618 1.67 17.49 -4.64
C VAL A 618 1.48 16.62 -5.88
N SER A 619 1.31 17.28 -7.04
CA SER A 619 1.22 16.57 -8.32
C SER A 619 2.55 15.91 -8.71
N MET A 620 2.46 14.75 -9.37
CA MET A 620 3.62 13.98 -9.83
C MET A 620 4.19 14.59 -11.11
N LYS A 621 5.52 14.75 -11.15
CA LYS A 621 6.27 14.99 -12.39
C LYS A 621 6.38 13.68 -13.15
N ARG A 622 5.94 13.65 -14.41
CA ARG A 622 5.88 12.44 -15.22
C ARG A 622 6.73 12.56 -16.46
N GLU A 623 7.36 11.45 -16.83
CA GLU A 623 8.06 11.30 -18.10
C GLU A 623 7.05 11.16 -19.26
N LYS A 624 7.49 11.55 -20.46
CA LYS A 624 6.66 11.53 -21.69
C LYS A 624 7.12 10.45 -22.66
N ASP A 625 7.27 9.24 -22.17
CA ASP A 625 7.69 8.09 -22.98
C ASP A 625 6.49 7.36 -23.58
N TYR A 626 6.04 7.84 -24.75
CA TYR A 626 4.87 7.28 -25.43
C TYR A 626 5.16 5.96 -26.15
N ASP A 627 6.41 5.74 -26.56
CA ASP A 627 6.83 4.50 -27.21
C ASP A 627 6.92 3.36 -26.19
N PHE A 628 7.42 3.64 -24.98
CA PHE A 628 7.35 2.73 -23.85
C PHE A 628 5.89 2.40 -23.51
N TYR A 629 5.06 3.42 -23.32
CA TYR A 629 3.64 3.25 -23.00
C TYR A 629 2.93 2.34 -24.00
N ALA A 630 3.14 2.56 -25.30
CA ALA A 630 2.48 1.77 -26.35
C ALA A 630 2.79 0.27 -26.23
N LYS A 631 4.04 -0.10 -25.86
CA LYS A 631 4.42 -1.50 -25.62
C LYS A 631 3.88 -2.02 -24.29
N PHE A 632 3.95 -1.21 -23.22
CA PHE A 632 3.45 -1.56 -21.89
C PHE A 632 1.95 -1.91 -21.95
N ASP A 633 1.16 -1.07 -22.60
CA ASP A 633 -0.27 -1.23 -22.84
C ASP A 633 -0.58 -2.43 -23.75
N ALA A 634 0.17 -2.61 -24.83
CA ALA A 634 -0.04 -3.72 -25.76
C ALA A 634 0.23 -5.10 -25.13
N ILE A 635 1.24 -5.21 -24.26
CA ILE A 635 1.51 -6.44 -23.47
C ILE A 635 0.29 -6.78 -22.63
N ASP A 636 -0.26 -5.80 -21.92
CA ASP A 636 -1.39 -6.00 -21.04
C ASP A 636 -2.66 -6.43 -21.79
N ARG A 637 -3.00 -5.72 -22.87
CA ARG A 637 -4.13 -6.06 -23.73
C ARG A 637 -3.98 -7.45 -24.35
N PHE A 638 -2.77 -7.85 -24.76
CA PHE A 638 -2.52 -9.20 -25.26
C PHE A 638 -2.84 -10.26 -24.18
N VAL A 639 -2.33 -10.06 -22.96
CA VAL A 639 -2.48 -11.00 -21.85
C VAL A 639 -3.95 -11.16 -21.46
N LYS A 640 -4.69 -10.06 -21.26
CA LYS A 640 -6.12 -10.08 -20.89
C LYS A 640 -6.99 -10.83 -21.91
N ASN A 641 -6.53 -10.95 -23.15
CA ASN A 641 -7.24 -11.61 -24.25
C ASN A 641 -6.66 -12.98 -24.63
N SER A 642 -5.68 -13.50 -23.88
CA SER A 642 -5.05 -14.81 -24.16
C SER A 642 -5.39 -15.84 -23.09
N PRO A 643 -6.36 -16.75 -23.34
CA PRO A 643 -6.68 -17.84 -22.43
C PRO A 643 -5.49 -18.76 -22.13
N VAL A 644 -4.52 -18.87 -23.04
CA VAL A 644 -3.28 -19.63 -22.82
C VAL A 644 -2.49 -19.03 -21.66
N ILE A 645 -2.50 -17.71 -21.49
CA ILE A 645 -1.80 -17.04 -20.39
C ILE A 645 -2.69 -16.99 -19.15
N THR A 646 -3.93 -16.51 -19.28
CA THR A 646 -4.78 -16.19 -18.11
C THR A 646 -5.25 -17.43 -17.34
N ASP A 647 -5.23 -18.60 -17.96
CA ASP A 647 -5.58 -19.88 -17.34
C ASP A 647 -4.48 -20.95 -17.47
N GLY A 648 -3.32 -20.60 -18.05
CA GLY A 648 -2.22 -21.54 -18.26
C GLY A 648 -1.18 -21.52 -17.16
N GLU A 649 -0.16 -22.32 -17.35
CA GLU A 649 0.98 -22.50 -16.47
C GLU A 649 2.27 -22.36 -17.30
N ALA A 650 3.24 -21.61 -16.77
CA ALA A 650 4.56 -21.47 -17.35
C ALA A 650 5.51 -22.55 -16.85
N HIS A 651 6.24 -23.17 -17.77
CA HIS A 651 7.28 -24.15 -17.49
C HIS A 651 8.61 -23.69 -18.10
N ILE A 652 9.63 -23.54 -17.26
CA ILE A 652 10.99 -23.24 -17.72
C ILE A 652 11.52 -24.44 -18.50
N ILE A 653 11.95 -24.21 -19.74
CA ILE A 653 12.62 -25.22 -20.57
C ILE A 653 14.13 -25.16 -20.32
N ARG A 654 14.67 -23.94 -20.24
CA ARG A 654 16.10 -23.68 -20.06
C ARG A 654 16.30 -22.29 -19.48
N GLN A 655 17.19 -22.16 -18.50
CA GLN A 655 17.75 -20.89 -18.05
C GLN A 655 19.27 -21.09 -17.88
N ASP A 656 20.05 -20.18 -18.46
CA ASP A 656 21.51 -20.20 -18.43
C ASP A 656 22.04 -18.98 -17.67
N ASP A 657 23.17 -19.15 -16.97
CA ASP A 657 23.83 -18.09 -16.17
C ASP A 657 24.25 -16.85 -16.98
N ASP A 658 24.33 -16.95 -18.32
CA ASP A 658 24.67 -15.84 -19.19
C ASP A 658 23.50 -14.90 -19.50
N GLY A 659 22.31 -15.21 -18.96
CA GLY A 659 21.09 -14.42 -19.14
C GLY A 659 20.09 -15.05 -20.11
N PHE A 660 20.42 -16.13 -20.82
CA PHE A 660 19.47 -16.76 -21.74
C PHE A 660 18.39 -17.55 -20.99
N VAL A 661 17.14 -17.40 -21.41
CA VAL A 661 16.03 -18.16 -20.85
C VAL A 661 14.98 -18.48 -21.89
N VAL A 662 14.38 -19.67 -21.77
CA VAL A 662 13.25 -20.12 -22.57
C VAL A 662 12.23 -20.80 -21.67
N TRP A 663 10.97 -20.42 -21.82
CA TRP A 663 9.85 -21.08 -21.14
C TRP A 663 8.64 -21.24 -22.07
N GLN A 664 7.78 -22.17 -21.73
CA GLN A 664 6.54 -22.45 -22.47
C GLN A 664 5.34 -22.32 -21.56
N ILE A 665 4.32 -21.62 -22.04
CA ILE A 665 3.04 -21.43 -21.36
C ILE A 665 2.03 -22.36 -22.00
N GLN A 666 1.45 -23.25 -21.20
CA GLN A 666 0.48 -24.25 -21.66
C GLN A 666 -0.80 -24.16 -20.83
N LYS A 667 -1.93 -24.43 -21.49
CA LYS A 667 -3.23 -24.61 -20.83
C LYS A 667 -3.76 -26.01 -21.15
N GLU A 668 -4.17 -26.74 -20.13
CA GLU A 668 -4.80 -28.04 -20.30
C GLU A 668 -6.02 -27.94 -21.23
N GLY A 669 -6.08 -28.81 -22.24
CA GLY A 669 -7.17 -28.86 -23.21
C GLY A 669 -7.00 -27.95 -24.44
N LEU A 670 -5.98 -27.08 -24.49
CA LEU A 670 -5.62 -26.33 -25.70
C LEU A 670 -4.51 -27.03 -26.48
N LYS A 671 -4.60 -26.97 -27.81
CA LYS A 671 -3.58 -27.53 -28.72
C LYS A 671 -2.42 -26.56 -28.98
N ASN A 672 -2.65 -25.28 -28.78
CA ASN A 672 -1.67 -24.22 -28.91
C ASN A 672 -1.12 -23.83 -27.53
N SER A 673 0.13 -23.40 -27.55
CA SER A 673 0.89 -22.90 -26.40
C SER A 673 1.72 -21.71 -26.85
N ILE A 674 2.26 -20.96 -25.89
CA ILE A 674 3.15 -19.83 -26.16
C ILE A 674 4.55 -20.21 -25.72
N LEU A 675 5.54 -20.09 -26.60
CA LEU A 675 6.95 -20.21 -26.27
C LEU A 675 7.55 -18.82 -26.15
N VAL A 676 8.35 -18.58 -25.13
CA VAL A 676 9.05 -17.32 -24.92
C VAL A 676 10.54 -17.60 -24.84
N ALA A 677 11.33 -16.78 -25.53
CA ALA A 677 12.78 -16.75 -25.42
C ALA A 677 13.24 -15.32 -25.09
N ALA A 678 14.11 -15.16 -24.11
CA ALA A 678 14.54 -13.85 -23.65
C ALA A 678 15.98 -13.84 -23.14
N ASN A 679 16.53 -12.63 -23.03
CA ASN A 679 17.65 -12.32 -22.17
C ASN A 679 17.13 -11.69 -20.87
N TYR A 680 17.20 -12.40 -19.74
CA TYR A 680 16.62 -11.93 -18.49
C TYR A 680 17.50 -10.93 -17.72
N ASN A 681 18.72 -10.68 -18.18
CA ASN A 681 19.56 -9.62 -17.62
C ASN A 681 18.98 -8.25 -18.00
N SER A 682 18.84 -7.36 -17.02
CA SER A 682 18.44 -5.97 -17.31
C SER A 682 19.66 -5.14 -17.77
N PRO A 683 19.47 -4.09 -18.60
CA PRO A 683 20.54 -3.19 -19.01
C PRO A 683 21.39 -2.69 -17.85
N THR A 684 20.72 -2.29 -16.76
CA THR A 684 21.33 -1.92 -15.48
C THR A 684 20.55 -2.60 -14.37
N GLU A 685 21.21 -3.03 -13.30
CA GLU A 685 20.50 -3.56 -12.14
C GLU A 685 21.35 -3.46 -10.87
N LYS A 686 20.70 -3.09 -9.76
CA LYS A 686 21.33 -3.03 -8.45
C LYS A 686 21.19 -4.33 -7.65
N PHE A 687 22.27 -4.77 -7.01
CA PHE A 687 22.36 -5.94 -6.13
C PHE A 687 22.82 -5.53 -4.73
N CYS A 688 22.27 -6.09 -3.63
CA CYS A 688 22.99 -6.02 -2.33
C CYS A 688 24.03 -7.13 -2.36
N VAL A 689 25.24 -6.76 -1.98
CA VAL A 689 26.36 -7.68 -1.83
C VAL A 689 26.71 -7.70 -0.36
N GLU A 690 26.68 -8.90 0.22
CA GLU A 690 27.09 -9.15 1.59
C GLU A 690 28.42 -9.90 1.60
N GLU A 691 29.50 -9.23 2.03
CA GLU A 691 30.81 -9.86 2.21
C GLU A 691 31.44 -9.46 3.54
N ASN A 692 31.95 -10.45 4.28
CA ASN A 692 32.65 -10.25 5.55
C ASN A 692 31.84 -9.42 6.59
N GLY A 693 30.51 -9.51 6.57
CA GLY A 693 29.61 -8.79 7.48
C GLY A 693 29.28 -7.34 7.07
N ASN A 694 29.70 -6.89 5.88
CA ASN A 694 29.28 -5.61 5.31
C ASN A 694 28.24 -5.86 4.19
N CYS A 695 27.11 -5.14 4.15
CA CYS A 695 26.28 -5.00 2.94
C CYS A 695 26.57 -3.65 2.27
N TRP A 696 26.71 -3.67 0.95
CA TRP A 696 26.62 -2.47 0.11
C TRP A 696 25.81 -2.79 -1.14
N THR A 697 25.42 -1.75 -1.88
CA THR A 697 24.74 -1.93 -3.17
C THR A 697 25.73 -1.76 -4.32
N GLU A 698 25.73 -2.71 -5.26
CA GLU A 698 26.47 -2.63 -6.52
C GLU A 698 25.51 -2.50 -7.69
N GLU A 699 25.81 -1.60 -8.63
CA GLU A 699 25.14 -1.54 -9.93
C GLU A 699 25.90 -2.41 -10.93
N ARG A 700 25.19 -3.28 -11.65
CA ARG A 700 25.75 -4.20 -12.65
C ARG A 700 25.10 -3.94 -14.01
N GLU A 701 25.90 -4.01 -15.06
CA GLU A 701 25.43 -3.90 -16.43
C GLU A 701 25.09 -5.29 -17.00
N GLY A 702 23.94 -5.37 -17.68
CA GLY A 702 23.51 -6.57 -18.39
C GLY A 702 24.39 -6.88 -19.60
N ARG A 703 24.55 -8.17 -19.90
CA ARG A 703 25.35 -8.64 -21.04
C ARG A 703 24.48 -9.20 -22.15
N GLU A 704 24.96 -9.04 -23.38
CA GLU A 704 24.37 -9.63 -24.57
C GLU A 704 24.54 -11.16 -24.55
N VAL A 705 23.53 -11.86 -25.05
CA VAL A 705 23.53 -13.31 -25.22
C VAL A 705 23.74 -13.64 -26.70
N PHE A 706 24.61 -14.60 -27.01
CA PHE A 706 24.97 -14.97 -28.39
C PHE A 706 24.74 -16.45 -28.69
N ASP A 707 24.48 -16.73 -29.96
CA ASP A 707 24.52 -18.06 -30.57
C ASP A 707 23.75 -19.14 -29.80
N LYS A 708 22.54 -18.81 -29.35
CA LYS A 708 21.65 -19.75 -28.65
C LYS A 708 20.76 -20.46 -29.64
N THR A 709 20.54 -21.75 -29.44
CA THR A 709 19.56 -22.52 -30.19
C THR A 709 18.71 -23.31 -29.21
N ILE A 710 17.41 -23.38 -29.47
CA ILE A 710 16.47 -24.23 -28.76
C ILE A 710 15.81 -25.18 -29.75
N GLU A 711 15.77 -26.46 -29.38
CA GLU A 711 15.08 -27.50 -30.14
C GLU A 711 13.96 -28.07 -29.27
N LEU A 712 12.72 -27.98 -29.76
CA LEU A 712 11.57 -28.64 -29.16
C LEU A 712 11.50 -30.09 -29.64
N SER A 713 10.81 -30.95 -28.87
CA SER A 713 10.56 -32.33 -29.31
C SER A 713 9.77 -32.34 -30.63
N CYS A 714 9.89 -33.43 -31.40
CA CYS A 714 9.23 -33.58 -32.69
C CYS A 714 7.69 -33.52 -32.63
N ASP A 715 7.12 -33.64 -31.44
CA ASP A 715 5.69 -33.48 -31.18
C ASP A 715 5.26 -32.00 -31.11
N TYR A 716 6.18 -31.03 -31.20
CA TYR A 716 5.85 -29.61 -31.19
C TYR A 716 6.37 -28.91 -32.44
N SER A 717 5.58 -27.96 -32.94
CA SER A 717 5.89 -27.15 -34.10
C SER A 717 5.65 -25.67 -33.78
N ILE A 718 6.67 -24.86 -33.98
CA ILE A 718 6.66 -23.42 -33.88
C ILE A 718 6.18 -22.86 -35.22
N VAL A 719 5.09 -22.11 -35.21
CA VAL A 719 4.35 -21.74 -36.43
C VAL A 719 4.30 -20.25 -36.71
N SER A 720 4.56 -19.41 -35.71
CA SER A 720 4.49 -17.96 -35.83
C SER A 720 5.26 -17.25 -34.71
N GLU A 721 5.60 -15.99 -34.96
CA GLU A 721 6.15 -15.04 -33.99
C GLU A 721 5.13 -13.91 -33.77
N PHE A 722 5.01 -13.42 -32.55
CA PHE A 722 4.24 -12.21 -32.27
C PHE A 722 5.14 -10.98 -32.36
N ARG A 723 4.79 -10.02 -33.22
CA ARG A 723 5.53 -8.77 -33.41
C ARG A 723 4.68 -7.55 -33.11
N PHE A 724 5.27 -6.59 -32.43
CA PHE A 724 4.63 -5.32 -32.14
C PHE A 724 4.55 -4.46 -33.41
N ASP A 725 3.34 -4.06 -33.80
CA ASP A 725 3.09 -3.26 -35.01
C ASP A 725 3.02 -1.74 -34.76
N GLY A 726 3.29 -1.32 -33.52
CA GLY A 726 3.12 0.07 -33.05
C GLY A 726 1.84 0.27 -32.22
N THR A 727 0.91 -0.68 -32.20
CA THR A 727 -0.30 -0.66 -31.35
C THR A 727 -0.56 -1.99 -30.68
N ASP A 728 -0.39 -3.10 -31.39
CA ASP A 728 -0.74 -4.45 -30.95
C ASP A 728 0.40 -5.43 -31.22
N TYR A 729 0.43 -6.55 -30.48
CA TYR A 729 1.24 -7.70 -30.84
C TYR A 729 0.48 -8.58 -31.82
N MET A 730 0.93 -8.58 -33.08
CA MET A 730 0.29 -9.27 -34.19
C MET A 730 1.02 -10.56 -34.53
N GLU A 731 0.27 -11.62 -34.84
CA GLU A 731 0.82 -12.93 -35.21
C GLU A 731 1.37 -12.90 -36.64
N GLU A 732 2.68 -13.13 -36.81
CA GLU A 732 3.35 -13.31 -38.10
C GLU A 732 3.70 -14.78 -38.32
N LYS A 733 2.99 -15.43 -39.24
CA LYS A 733 3.19 -16.86 -39.55
C LYS A 733 4.49 -17.11 -40.29
N PHE A 734 5.18 -18.17 -39.89
CA PHE A 734 6.35 -18.65 -40.61
C PHE A 734 5.96 -19.30 -41.94
N VAL A 735 6.89 -19.23 -42.91
CA VAL A 735 6.73 -19.87 -44.23
C VAL A 735 6.63 -21.39 -44.10
N ALA A 736 7.37 -21.97 -43.17
CA ALA A 736 7.30 -23.38 -42.79
C ALA A 736 7.38 -23.49 -41.27
N ALA A 737 6.59 -24.39 -40.70
CA ALA A 737 6.72 -24.73 -39.29
C ALA A 737 8.11 -25.30 -39.00
N THR A 738 8.66 -24.97 -37.84
CA THR A 738 9.98 -25.42 -37.38
C THR A 738 9.88 -25.97 -35.97
N ASN A 739 10.73 -26.91 -35.59
CA ASN A 739 10.90 -27.35 -34.21
C ASN A 739 12.14 -26.72 -33.55
N SER A 740 12.86 -25.85 -34.27
CA SER A 740 14.10 -25.23 -33.80
C SER A 740 14.10 -23.72 -34.05
N LEU A 741 14.58 -22.95 -33.08
CA LEU A 741 14.84 -21.52 -33.18
C LEU A 741 16.30 -21.24 -32.84
N SER A 742 16.96 -20.42 -33.65
CA SER A 742 18.32 -19.94 -33.41
C SER A 742 18.31 -18.42 -33.22
N PHE A 743 18.97 -17.97 -32.16
CA PHE A 743 19.13 -16.58 -31.77
C PHE A 743 20.62 -16.22 -31.87
N GLY A 744 21.00 -15.51 -32.93
CA GLY A 744 22.39 -15.07 -33.11
C GLY A 744 22.81 -14.05 -32.05
N LYS A 745 21.88 -13.21 -31.60
CA LYS A 745 22.08 -12.20 -30.56
C LYS A 745 20.77 -11.85 -29.88
N LEU A 746 20.81 -11.65 -28.56
CA LEU A 746 19.74 -11.05 -27.76
C LEU A 746 20.34 -9.96 -26.85
N MET A 747 19.83 -8.74 -26.97
CA MET A 747 20.19 -7.61 -26.09
C MET A 747 19.69 -7.85 -24.66
N PRO A 748 20.29 -7.24 -23.63
CA PRO A 748 19.72 -7.25 -22.27
C PRO A 748 18.24 -6.85 -22.29
N ALA A 749 17.41 -7.62 -21.59
CA ALA A 749 15.96 -7.47 -21.50
C ALA A 749 15.19 -7.65 -22.83
N GLU A 750 15.84 -8.10 -23.91
CA GLU A 750 15.14 -8.46 -25.15
C GLU A 750 14.34 -9.75 -24.97
N PHE A 751 13.10 -9.75 -25.43
CA PHE A 751 12.21 -10.91 -25.40
C PHE A 751 11.51 -11.11 -26.76
N LYS A 752 11.25 -12.37 -27.10
CA LYS A 752 10.47 -12.80 -28.26
C LYS A 752 9.54 -13.93 -27.86
N PHE A 753 8.35 -13.98 -28.45
CA PHE A 753 7.39 -15.03 -28.13
C PHE A 753 6.62 -15.50 -29.37
N PHE A 754 6.22 -16.77 -29.33
CA PHE A 754 5.86 -17.57 -30.49
C PHE A 754 4.65 -18.44 -30.19
N THR A 755 3.85 -18.72 -31.22
CA THR A 755 2.83 -19.78 -31.14
C THR A 755 3.48 -21.13 -31.41
N VAL A 756 3.20 -22.10 -30.53
CA VAL A 756 3.61 -23.49 -30.66
C VAL A 756 2.38 -24.38 -30.67
N ILE A 757 2.30 -25.28 -31.65
CA ILE A 757 1.26 -26.30 -31.76
C ILE A 757 1.83 -27.68 -31.45
N LYS A 758 1.02 -28.51 -30.79
CA LYS A 758 1.31 -29.92 -30.54
C LYS A 758 0.64 -30.83 -31.58
#